data_AF-A0AAJ6YH10-F1
#
_entry.id   AF-A0AAJ6YH10-F1
#
_cell.length_a   1.000
_cell.length_b   1.000
_cell.length_c   1.000
_cell.angle_alpha   90.00
_cell.angle_beta   90.00
_cell.angle_gamma   90.00
#
_symmetry.space_group_name_H-M   'P 1'
#
loop_
_entity.id
_entity.type
_entity.pdbx_description
1 polymer ?
#
loop_
_entity_poly.entity_id
_entity_poly.type
_entity_poly.pdbx_seq_one_letter_code
_entity_poly.pdbx_strand_id
1 'polypeptide(L)'
;MYPRMSKEKELLKKYEHMLRGKVIAIRREDQSVWERRAPMAPTNVRRLIRAGVKVIVQPSNRRAYQTSKYLAAGASIQEDISSASVIFGVKQVPIDQLIPNKTYCFFSHTIKAQESNMPMLDAIMRKNIRLLDYEKLTDDYGQRLVAFGKYAGVAGMVNILHGLGLRLLALGHHTPFMHIGPAHNYRDSGMARQAIREAGYEIALGAMPKSIGPLTFVFTGSGNVSQGGQEVFQELPHEYVPPEMLRKVAEHGDTTKMYACEVRRRHHLERKEIGGFEAEEYDQCPDRYISTFSKKIAPYASVIINCIYWAVDSPKLLTIPDAKNLLRPAYTPWLPISVGAPALPHRMLAICDISADPGGSIEFMNECTTIDTPFCLYDADRNKDTKSFKGTGVLVCSIDNMPTQLPRESTDFFGDLLFPYALDIIRSDAKKPLEEHKFTPAVHGAIIVSNGQLTPNFQYIQELRLQNVTRNRHKEDGNIMKSHTVLVLGAGYVSSPMVEYLHRDQNLYIIVGSQFKDEADTLASKYSGVESLFINVLEHPDSLNDVIQRADVVVSLLPYSLHHIIAKSCIQMKKHLVTASYLNNEVKCLHEEAYAADITILNEIGLDPGIDHLLALECFDEIRQANGRIESFVSWCGGLPAPESSCNPLRYKFSWSPRGVLLNTLSPAKYYHEGQIVEIAGGGDLMSTVQNLDFLPGFALEGFPNRDSTIYKELYNIQHADTVLRGTLRFRGYADRIQGLQLLGLIDPNPHPILHPNGPEITWRALVCNLLGLASDDIFYENLKQKLAERLNSEDRAKSIEELGLLNTDFVMKKKTPLDTLSYYLSKKLLYEENERDLIILRHEIIIRWPDNRMQERGINLVSYGDTKGHSAMAWTVGYPIAIATKMILDGEIQTRGVLLPFKPNIYRPILSRLRIEGLKSFETSKWL
;
A
#
# COMPACT_ATOMS: atom_id res chain seq x y z
N MET A 1 17.00 -32.46 -37.17
CA MET A 1 18.34 -32.28 -36.54
C MET A 1 19.45 -31.99 -37.55
N TYR A 2 19.55 -32.71 -38.68
CA TYR A 2 20.63 -32.55 -39.67
C TYR A 2 20.78 -31.16 -40.34
N PRO A 3 19.72 -30.39 -40.68
CA PRO A 3 19.88 -29.08 -41.35
C PRO A 3 20.44 -27.97 -40.45
N ARG A 4 20.11 -28.00 -39.14
CA ARG A 4 20.59 -27.00 -38.16
C ARG A 4 22.10 -27.12 -37.91
N MET A 5 22.60 -28.35 -37.76
CA MET A 5 24.03 -28.61 -37.53
C MET A 5 24.95 -28.17 -38.68
N SER A 6 24.46 -28.13 -39.92
CA SER A 6 25.23 -27.72 -41.11
C SER A 6 25.46 -26.21 -41.14
N LYS A 7 24.39 -25.40 -41.03
CA LYS A 7 24.50 -23.92 -40.95
C LYS A 7 25.28 -23.44 -39.72
N GLU A 8 25.21 -24.19 -38.63
CA GLU A 8 25.82 -23.85 -37.35
C GLU A 8 27.34 -24.09 -37.32
N LYS A 9 27.82 -25.16 -37.97
CA LYS A 9 29.27 -25.36 -38.21
C LYS A 9 29.85 -24.26 -39.11
N GLU A 10 29.07 -23.80 -40.07
CA GLU A 10 29.45 -22.73 -41.00
C GLU A 10 29.55 -21.36 -40.30
N LEU A 11 28.59 -21.06 -39.41
CA LEU A 11 28.63 -19.88 -38.52
C LEU A 11 29.83 -19.90 -37.58
N LEU A 12 30.12 -21.02 -36.91
CA LEU A 12 31.28 -21.11 -36.02
C LEU A 12 32.61 -20.93 -36.78
N LYS A 13 32.76 -21.55 -37.97
CA LYS A 13 33.93 -21.33 -38.84
C LYS A 13 34.09 -19.87 -39.27
N LYS A 14 32.99 -19.15 -39.53
CA LYS A 14 33.00 -17.73 -39.91
C LYS A 14 33.60 -16.83 -38.83
N TYR A 15 33.42 -17.17 -37.55
CA TYR A 15 33.87 -16.34 -36.42
C TYR A 15 35.11 -16.89 -35.68
N GLU A 16 35.56 -18.09 -36.00
CA GLU A 16 36.59 -18.84 -35.26
C GLU A 16 37.89 -18.04 -35.04
N HIS A 17 38.42 -17.38 -36.08
CA HIS A 17 39.63 -16.56 -35.98
C HIS A 17 39.44 -15.29 -35.12
N MET A 18 38.22 -14.73 -35.07
CA MET A 18 37.93 -13.49 -34.35
C MET A 18 37.60 -13.70 -32.86
N LEU A 19 37.18 -14.92 -32.49
CA LEU A 19 36.78 -15.28 -31.14
C LEU A 19 37.95 -15.79 -30.28
N ARG A 20 39.02 -16.25 -30.92
CA ARG A 20 40.17 -16.85 -30.25
C ARG A 20 40.83 -15.86 -29.29
N GLY A 21 40.96 -16.25 -28.03
CA GLY A 21 41.60 -15.44 -26.98
C GLY A 21 40.68 -14.38 -26.33
N LYS A 22 39.41 -14.27 -26.74
CA LYS A 22 38.43 -13.43 -26.05
C LYS A 22 38.06 -14.03 -24.70
N VAL A 23 37.85 -13.16 -23.71
CA VAL A 23 37.44 -13.52 -22.35
C VAL A 23 36.07 -12.95 -22.06
N ILE A 24 35.13 -13.81 -21.67
CA ILE A 24 33.80 -13.41 -21.20
C ILE A 24 33.52 -13.95 -19.80
N ALA A 25 32.51 -13.37 -19.16
CA ALA A 25 32.01 -13.84 -17.88
C ALA A 25 30.51 -14.13 -17.92
N ILE A 26 30.10 -15.16 -17.19
CA ILE A 26 28.72 -15.39 -16.77
C ILE A 26 28.65 -15.00 -15.29
N ARG A 27 27.90 -13.95 -15.00
CA ARG A 27 27.73 -13.41 -13.64
C ARG A 27 26.83 -14.31 -12.79
N ARG A 28 26.99 -14.28 -11.47
CA ARG A 28 26.06 -14.93 -10.52
C ARG A 28 24.69 -14.26 -10.52
N GLU A 29 23.69 -15.04 -10.16
CA GLU A 29 22.30 -14.64 -10.01
C GLU A 29 22.05 -14.17 -8.56
N ASP A 30 21.68 -12.90 -8.38
CA ASP A 30 21.51 -12.28 -7.06
C ASP A 30 20.22 -11.46 -6.89
N GLN A 31 19.44 -11.24 -7.96
CA GLN A 31 18.24 -10.38 -7.95
C GLN A 31 17.11 -10.88 -7.03
N SER A 32 16.87 -12.20 -6.97
CA SER A 32 15.84 -12.78 -6.11
C SER A 32 16.20 -14.23 -5.72
N VAL A 33 15.49 -14.79 -4.75
CA VAL A 33 15.65 -16.20 -4.35
C VAL A 33 15.21 -17.18 -5.44
N TRP A 34 14.25 -16.77 -6.27
CA TRP A 34 13.68 -17.59 -7.34
C TRP A 34 14.49 -17.51 -8.64
N GLU A 35 15.30 -16.46 -8.84
CA GLU A 35 16.16 -16.33 -10.02
C GLU A 35 17.35 -17.30 -9.96
N ARG A 36 17.18 -18.43 -10.64
CA ARG A 36 18.17 -19.52 -10.73
C ARG A 36 18.61 -19.77 -12.18
N ARG A 37 18.09 -18.99 -13.14
CA ARG A 37 18.41 -19.13 -14.56
C ARG A 37 19.74 -18.45 -14.86
N ALA A 38 20.48 -19.04 -15.80
CA ALA A 38 21.69 -18.43 -16.34
C ALA A 38 21.43 -17.97 -17.79
N PRO A 39 22.22 -17.03 -18.33
CA PRO A 39 22.10 -16.61 -19.73
C PRO A 39 22.55 -17.70 -20.71
N MET A 40 23.35 -18.67 -20.25
CA MET A 40 23.88 -19.76 -21.07
C MET A 40 23.99 -21.05 -20.27
N ALA A 41 23.57 -22.16 -20.88
CA ALA A 41 23.74 -23.48 -20.31
C ALA A 41 25.18 -24.00 -20.47
N PRO A 42 25.59 -25.03 -19.71
CA PRO A 42 26.90 -25.67 -19.89
C PRO A 42 27.18 -26.15 -21.31
N THR A 43 26.14 -26.52 -22.07
CA THR A 43 26.23 -26.89 -23.49
C THR A 43 26.65 -25.71 -24.37
N ASN A 44 26.05 -24.53 -24.18
CA ASN A 44 26.45 -23.28 -24.85
C ASN A 44 27.88 -22.88 -24.47
N VAL A 45 28.24 -22.99 -23.19
CA VAL A 45 29.59 -22.69 -22.70
C VAL A 45 30.64 -23.60 -23.35
N ARG A 46 30.38 -24.91 -23.41
CA ARG A 46 31.28 -25.86 -24.09
C ARG A 46 31.49 -25.50 -25.56
N ARG A 47 30.45 -25.02 -26.23
CA ARG A 47 30.53 -24.58 -27.63
C ARG A 47 31.42 -23.35 -27.79
N LEU A 48 31.32 -22.36 -26.90
CA LEU A 48 32.18 -21.18 -26.91
C LEU A 48 33.65 -21.51 -26.65
N ILE A 49 33.92 -22.42 -25.70
CA ILE A 49 35.28 -22.86 -25.39
C ILE A 49 35.91 -23.59 -26.58
N ARG A 50 35.15 -24.45 -27.27
CA ARG A 50 35.60 -25.09 -28.52
C ARG A 50 35.91 -24.08 -29.62
N ALA A 51 35.25 -22.93 -29.63
CA ALA A 51 35.53 -21.81 -30.54
C ALA A 51 36.70 -20.91 -30.07
N GLY A 52 37.42 -21.29 -29.00
CA GLY A 52 38.60 -20.58 -28.52
C GLY A 52 38.32 -19.40 -27.56
N VAL A 53 37.10 -19.28 -27.04
CA VAL A 53 36.71 -18.26 -26.05
C VAL A 53 36.99 -18.77 -24.63
N LYS A 54 37.65 -17.96 -23.80
CA LYS A 54 37.78 -18.24 -22.36
C LYS A 54 36.50 -17.79 -21.65
N VAL A 55 35.79 -18.72 -21.01
CA VAL A 55 34.56 -18.44 -20.28
C VAL A 55 34.83 -18.53 -18.78
N ILE A 56 34.66 -17.40 -18.09
CA ILE A 56 34.68 -17.31 -16.64
C ILE A 56 33.24 -17.43 -16.13
N VAL A 57 33.02 -18.21 -15.08
CA VAL A 57 31.70 -18.32 -14.45
C VAL A 57 31.85 -17.99 -12.98
N GLN A 58 31.09 -17.01 -12.51
CA GLN A 58 31.05 -16.71 -11.08
C GLN A 58 30.38 -17.87 -10.31
N PRO A 59 30.97 -18.30 -9.18
CA PRO A 59 30.34 -19.25 -8.27
C PRO A 59 28.92 -18.82 -7.88
N SER A 60 27.97 -19.75 -7.91
CA SER A 60 26.59 -19.53 -7.48
C SER A 60 26.01 -20.83 -6.96
N ASN A 61 25.52 -20.81 -5.71
CA ASN A 61 24.77 -21.92 -5.12
C ASN A 61 23.28 -21.88 -5.48
N ARG A 62 22.80 -20.79 -6.10
CA ARG A 62 21.40 -20.63 -6.52
C ARG A 62 21.16 -21.20 -7.92
N ARG A 63 22.14 -21.07 -8.80
CA ARG A 63 22.04 -21.46 -10.22
C ARG A 63 21.54 -22.89 -10.38
N ALA A 64 20.58 -23.08 -11.29
CA ALA A 64 19.95 -24.38 -11.52
C ALA A 64 20.92 -25.44 -12.08
N TYR A 65 21.90 -25.00 -12.87
CA TYR A 65 23.05 -25.81 -13.23
C TYR A 65 24.16 -25.66 -12.20
N GLN A 66 24.51 -26.78 -11.56
CA GLN A 66 25.62 -26.83 -10.60
C GLN A 66 26.94 -26.39 -11.25
N THR A 67 27.78 -25.71 -10.46
CA THR A 67 29.12 -25.23 -10.85
C THR A 67 29.99 -26.33 -11.49
N SER A 68 29.88 -27.57 -11.00
CA SER A 68 30.59 -28.74 -11.55
C SER A 68 30.29 -29.00 -13.03
N LYS A 69 29.08 -28.68 -13.51
CA LYS A 69 28.69 -28.83 -14.91
C LYS A 69 29.37 -27.80 -15.81
N TYR A 70 29.59 -26.57 -15.31
CA TYR A 70 30.35 -25.55 -16.03
C TYR A 70 31.85 -25.87 -16.07
N LEU A 71 32.41 -26.37 -14.97
CA LEU A 71 33.78 -26.91 -14.94
C LEU A 71 33.97 -28.03 -15.98
N ALA A 72 33.04 -29.00 -16.02
CA ALA A 72 33.05 -30.07 -17.01
C ALA A 72 32.77 -29.60 -18.46
N ALA A 73 32.28 -28.37 -18.64
CA ALA A 73 32.20 -27.74 -19.95
C ALA A 73 33.53 -27.07 -20.37
N GLY A 74 34.48 -26.92 -19.44
CA GLY A 74 35.80 -26.30 -19.61
C GLY A 74 35.88 -24.86 -19.11
N ALA A 75 34.86 -24.36 -18.41
CA ALA A 75 34.86 -22.99 -17.89
C ALA A 75 35.75 -22.84 -16.65
N SER A 76 36.31 -21.65 -16.45
CA SER A 76 37.03 -21.32 -15.22
C SER A 76 36.08 -20.72 -14.19
N ILE A 77 36.04 -21.28 -12.99
CA ILE A 77 35.19 -20.79 -11.90
C ILE A 77 35.98 -19.79 -11.05
N GLN A 78 35.57 -18.52 -11.06
CA GLN A 78 36.30 -17.43 -10.38
C GLN A 78 35.33 -16.37 -9.86
N GLU A 79 35.59 -15.84 -8.66
CA GLU A 79 34.86 -14.69 -8.10
C GLU A 79 35.13 -13.42 -8.91
N ASP A 80 36.41 -13.13 -9.15
CA ASP A 80 36.83 -12.00 -9.97
C ASP A 80 36.58 -12.28 -11.46
N ILE A 81 35.77 -11.41 -12.06
CA ILE A 81 35.43 -11.42 -13.50
C ILE A 81 35.99 -10.20 -14.23
N SER A 82 36.84 -9.40 -13.59
CA SER A 82 37.41 -8.17 -14.13
C SER A 82 38.19 -8.37 -15.43
N SER A 83 38.73 -9.57 -15.67
CA SER A 83 39.43 -9.91 -16.91
C SER A 83 38.50 -10.10 -18.11
N ALA A 84 37.20 -10.31 -17.90
CA ALA A 84 36.23 -10.42 -18.97
C ALA A 84 35.97 -9.06 -19.64
N SER A 85 35.79 -9.08 -20.96
CA SER A 85 35.40 -7.91 -21.77
C SER A 85 33.88 -7.76 -21.88
N VAL A 86 33.18 -8.90 -21.89
CA VAL A 86 31.72 -9.01 -21.96
C VAL A 86 31.22 -9.83 -20.77
N ILE A 87 30.19 -9.33 -20.09
CA ILE A 87 29.58 -9.94 -18.92
C ILE A 87 28.11 -10.22 -19.23
N PHE A 88 27.76 -11.50 -19.26
CA PHE A 88 26.38 -11.97 -19.45
C PHE A 88 25.71 -12.19 -18.10
N GLY A 89 24.52 -11.62 -17.94
CA GLY A 89 23.58 -11.89 -16.85
C GLY A 89 22.18 -12.15 -17.40
N VAL A 90 21.23 -12.51 -16.54
CA VAL A 90 19.81 -12.58 -16.90
C VAL A 90 19.10 -11.28 -16.49
N LYS A 91 19.29 -10.85 -15.25
CA LYS A 91 18.68 -9.66 -14.65
C LYS A 91 19.71 -8.55 -14.39
N GLN A 92 19.21 -7.39 -14.00
CA GLN A 92 19.98 -6.21 -13.64
C GLN A 92 21.03 -6.50 -12.56
N VAL A 93 22.07 -5.66 -12.54
CA VAL A 93 23.24 -5.79 -11.67
C VAL A 93 23.22 -4.67 -10.64
N PRO A 94 23.43 -4.96 -9.34
CA PRO A 94 23.61 -3.94 -8.31
C PRO A 94 24.67 -2.91 -8.71
N ILE A 95 24.40 -1.62 -8.46
CA ILE A 95 25.19 -0.49 -8.95
C ILE A 95 26.65 -0.56 -8.48
N ASP A 96 26.85 -0.98 -7.24
CA ASP A 96 28.15 -1.19 -6.59
C ASP A 96 28.99 -2.28 -7.26
N GLN A 97 28.34 -3.24 -7.93
CA GLN A 97 28.99 -4.37 -8.58
C GLN A 97 29.21 -4.16 -10.10
N LEU A 98 28.83 -2.99 -10.63
CA LEU A 98 29.10 -2.62 -12.01
C LEU A 98 30.58 -2.30 -12.20
N ILE A 99 31.24 -3.05 -13.09
CA ILE A 99 32.66 -2.88 -13.43
C ILE A 99 32.79 -1.91 -14.61
N PRO A 100 33.57 -0.82 -14.49
CA PRO A 100 33.75 0.15 -15.57
C PRO A 100 34.39 -0.42 -16.85
N ASN A 101 34.07 0.21 -17.99
CA ASN A 101 34.64 -0.11 -19.30
C ASN A 101 34.40 -1.56 -19.76
N LYS A 102 33.23 -2.12 -19.44
CA LYS A 102 32.80 -3.47 -19.83
C LYS A 102 31.57 -3.43 -20.72
N THR A 103 31.32 -4.51 -21.44
CA THR A 103 30.03 -4.74 -22.09
C THR A 103 29.17 -5.61 -21.18
N TYR A 104 27.95 -5.17 -20.85
CA TYR A 104 26.99 -5.95 -20.08
C TYR A 104 25.79 -6.34 -20.94
N CYS A 105 25.31 -7.56 -20.76
CA CYS A 105 24.12 -8.09 -21.44
C CYS A 105 23.14 -8.66 -20.42
N PHE A 106 21.97 -8.05 -20.28
CA PHE A 106 20.89 -8.50 -19.39
C PHE A 106 19.56 -7.79 -19.71
N PHE A 107 18.45 -8.25 -19.15
CA PHE A 107 17.17 -7.51 -19.17
C PHE A 107 17.27 -6.29 -18.27
N SER A 108 17.54 -5.11 -18.83
CA SER A 108 17.79 -3.91 -18.04
C SER A 108 16.50 -3.21 -17.62
N HIS A 109 15.39 -3.43 -18.34
CA HIS A 109 14.10 -2.79 -18.08
C HIS A 109 14.21 -1.24 -18.07
N THR A 110 15.11 -0.68 -18.89
CA THR A 110 15.39 0.76 -18.95
C THR A 110 14.69 1.49 -20.10
N ILE A 111 14.25 0.76 -21.13
CA ILE A 111 13.70 1.33 -22.37
C ILE A 111 12.39 2.11 -22.17
N LYS A 112 11.64 1.82 -21.09
CA LYS A 112 10.40 2.51 -20.74
C LYS A 112 10.63 3.70 -19.78
N ALA A 113 11.89 4.04 -19.49
CA ALA A 113 12.28 5.11 -18.56
C ALA A 113 11.62 5.01 -17.16
N GLN A 114 11.38 3.79 -16.68
CA GLN A 114 10.82 3.56 -15.34
C GLN A 114 11.82 3.96 -14.25
N GLU A 115 11.36 4.73 -13.27
CA GLU A 115 12.18 5.40 -12.25
C GLU A 115 13.15 4.45 -11.54
N SER A 116 12.69 3.26 -11.15
CA SER A 116 13.47 2.28 -10.39
C SER A 116 14.79 1.85 -11.06
N ASN A 117 14.85 1.86 -12.39
CA ASN A 117 16.02 1.38 -13.15
C ASN A 117 16.92 2.52 -13.65
N MET A 118 16.50 3.78 -13.49
CA MET A 118 17.25 4.94 -13.99
C MET A 118 18.59 5.16 -13.27
N PRO A 119 18.72 4.99 -11.94
CA PRO A 119 20.02 5.11 -11.26
C PRO A 119 21.07 4.12 -11.80
N MET A 120 20.65 2.91 -12.16
CA MET A 120 21.52 1.91 -12.79
C MET A 120 21.96 2.38 -14.18
N LEU A 121 21.03 2.88 -15.00
CA LEU A 121 21.35 3.40 -16.33
C LEU A 121 22.36 4.56 -16.25
N ASP A 122 22.23 5.44 -15.25
CA ASP A 122 23.16 6.55 -15.03
C ASP A 122 24.53 6.06 -14.57
N ALA A 123 24.59 5.04 -13.72
CA ALA A 123 25.85 4.41 -13.33
C ALA A 123 26.53 3.72 -14.52
N ILE A 124 25.76 3.08 -15.40
CA ILE A 124 26.25 2.46 -16.64
C ILE A 124 26.90 3.51 -17.55
N MET A 125 26.24 4.65 -17.77
CA MET A 125 26.81 5.76 -18.53
C MET A 125 28.10 6.31 -17.88
N ARG A 126 28.05 6.64 -16.58
CA ARG A 126 29.22 7.16 -15.83
C ARG A 126 30.42 6.22 -15.83
N LYS A 127 30.18 4.91 -15.73
CA LYS A 127 31.24 3.88 -15.73
C LYS A 127 31.70 3.49 -17.13
N ASN A 128 31.22 4.18 -18.18
CA ASN A 128 31.52 3.87 -19.57
C ASN A 128 31.23 2.40 -19.91
N ILE A 129 30.09 1.89 -19.45
CA ILE A 129 29.63 0.53 -19.74
C ILE A 129 28.83 0.54 -21.03
N ARG A 130 29.11 -0.43 -21.92
CA ARG A 130 28.24 -0.71 -23.07
C ARG A 130 27.12 -1.64 -22.62
N LEU A 131 25.88 -1.16 -22.65
CA LEU A 131 24.71 -1.93 -22.22
C LEU A 131 23.95 -2.47 -23.43
N LEU A 132 23.80 -3.79 -23.48
CA LEU A 132 22.93 -4.48 -24.43
C LEU A 132 21.74 -5.08 -23.68
N ASP A 133 20.53 -4.71 -24.11
CA ASP A 133 19.29 -5.25 -23.55
C ASP A 133 18.72 -6.33 -24.47
N TYR A 134 18.56 -7.54 -23.95
CA TYR A 134 17.99 -8.66 -24.69
C TYR A 134 16.55 -8.39 -25.17
N GLU A 135 15.81 -7.48 -24.52
CA GLU A 135 14.45 -7.11 -24.95
C GLU A 135 14.44 -6.43 -26.32
N LYS A 136 15.55 -5.78 -26.70
CA LYS A 136 15.72 -5.06 -27.96
C LYS A 136 16.50 -5.85 -29.02
N LEU A 137 16.75 -7.13 -28.74
CA LEU A 137 17.28 -8.05 -29.73
C LEU A 137 16.12 -8.53 -30.62
N THR A 138 15.86 -7.79 -31.69
CA THR A 138 14.73 -8.01 -32.62
C THR A 138 15.20 -8.25 -34.05
N ASP A 139 14.35 -8.89 -34.85
CA ASP A 139 14.56 -8.97 -36.31
C ASP A 139 14.12 -7.70 -37.04
N ASP A 140 14.22 -7.72 -38.37
CA ASP A 140 13.87 -6.60 -39.25
C ASP A 140 12.36 -6.26 -39.22
N TYR A 141 11.52 -7.15 -38.69
CA TYR A 141 10.08 -6.95 -38.49
C TYR A 141 9.75 -6.51 -37.05
N GLY A 142 10.76 -6.28 -36.20
CA GLY A 142 10.59 -5.91 -34.80
C GLY A 142 10.22 -7.07 -33.88
N GLN A 143 10.22 -8.32 -34.37
CA GLN A 143 9.92 -9.48 -33.55
C GLN A 143 11.12 -9.83 -32.66
N ARG A 144 10.86 -10.02 -31.37
CA ARG A 144 11.90 -10.36 -30.40
C ARG A 144 12.47 -11.76 -30.66
N LEU A 145 13.79 -11.81 -30.79
CA LEU A 145 14.55 -13.01 -31.14
C LEU A 145 14.92 -13.87 -29.92
N VAL A 146 15.08 -13.23 -28.76
CA VAL A 146 15.49 -13.91 -27.51
C VAL A 146 14.53 -13.56 -26.38
N ALA A 147 13.76 -14.55 -25.93
CA ALA A 147 12.77 -14.39 -24.86
C ALA A 147 12.54 -15.70 -24.11
N PHE A 148 12.09 -15.61 -22.84
CA PHE A 148 11.71 -16.78 -22.03
C PHE A 148 10.25 -17.22 -22.22
N GLY A 149 9.50 -16.60 -23.13
CA GLY A 149 8.03 -16.71 -23.21
C GLY A 149 7.51 -18.16 -23.24
N LYS A 150 8.20 -19.07 -23.94
CA LYS A 150 7.77 -20.47 -24.01
C LYS A 150 7.65 -21.14 -22.64
N TYR A 151 8.65 -20.97 -21.77
CA TYR A 151 8.63 -21.57 -20.44
C TYR A 151 7.75 -20.81 -19.44
N ALA A 152 7.41 -19.54 -19.73
CA ALA A 152 6.33 -18.87 -19.01
C ALA A 152 4.99 -19.58 -19.25
N GLY A 153 4.71 -19.94 -20.51
CA GLY A 153 3.55 -20.74 -20.90
C GLY A 153 3.50 -22.11 -20.23
N VAL A 154 4.61 -22.85 -20.28
CA VAL A 154 4.74 -24.17 -19.65
C VAL A 154 4.49 -24.07 -18.14
N ALA A 155 5.18 -23.18 -17.43
CA ALA A 155 5.02 -23.02 -15.99
C ALA A 155 3.61 -22.52 -15.60
N GLY A 156 3.05 -21.59 -16.38
CA GLY A 156 1.69 -21.07 -16.17
C GLY A 156 0.63 -22.14 -16.31
N MET A 157 0.74 -22.99 -17.34
CA MET A 157 -0.18 -24.12 -17.52
C MET A 157 -0.08 -25.13 -16.37
N VAL A 158 1.13 -25.50 -15.95
CA VAL A 158 1.32 -26.41 -14.81
C VAL A 158 0.70 -25.82 -13.53
N ASN A 159 0.96 -24.54 -13.26
CA ASN A 159 0.42 -23.87 -12.08
C ASN A 159 -1.10 -23.73 -12.12
N ILE A 160 -1.71 -23.35 -13.25
CA ILE A 160 -3.16 -23.21 -13.30
C ILE A 160 -3.88 -24.55 -13.16
N LEU A 161 -3.29 -25.65 -13.66
CA LEU A 161 -3.83 -27.00 -13.43
C LEU A 161 -3.75 -27.40 -11.95
N HIS A 162 -2.62 -27.12 -11.30
CA HIS A 162 -2.48 -27.29 -9.84
C HIS A 162 -3.51 -26.45 -9.07
N GLY A 163 -3.63 -25.16 -9.40
CA GLY A 163 -4.59 -24.23 -8.79
C GLY A 163 -6.03 -24.65 -9.03
N LEU A 164 -6.36 -25.18 -10.22
CA LEU A 164 -7.67 -25.73 -10.55
C LEU A 164 -8.00 -26.93 -9.66
N GLY A 165 -7.04 -27.82 -9.39
CA GLY A 165 -7.19 -28.92 -8.44
C GLY A 165 -7.55 -28.42 -7.04
N LEU A 166 -6.83 -27.42 -6.52
CA LEU A 166 -7.11 -26.80 -5.23
C LEU A 166 -8.47 -26.07 -5.21
N ARG A 167 -8.82 -25.38 -6.30
CA ARG A 167 -10.09 -24.67 -6.47
C ARG A 167 -11.27 -25.62 -6.44
N LEU A 168 -11.20 -26.71 -7.20
CA LEU A 168 -12.25 -27.72 -7.26
C LEU A 168 -12.39 -28.45 -5.93
N LEU A 169 -11.28 -28.78 -5.25
CA LEU A 169 -11.31 -29.32 -3.89
C LEU A 169 -12.01 -28.37 -2.91
N ALA A 170 -11.65 -27.08 -2.96
CA ALA A 170 -12.25 -26.06 -2.11
C ALA A 170 -13.75 -25.84 -2.39
N LEU A 171 -14.19 -26.12 -3.61
CA LEU A 171 -15.60 -26.15 -4.01
C LEU A 171 -16.29 -27.49 -3.71
N GLY A 172 -15.60 -28.47 -3.12
CA GLY A 172 -16.19 -29.75 -2.71
C GLY A 172 -16.10 -30.86 -3.75
N HIS A 173 -15.24 -30.74 -4.76
CA HIS A 173 -15.04 -31.75 -5.79
C HIS A 173 -13.67 -32.42 -5.71
N HIS A 174 -13.68 -33.75 -5.68
CA HIS A 174 -12.48 -34.56 -5.89
C HIS A 174 -12.24 -34.71 -7.40
N THR A 175 -11.06 -34.30 -7.88
CA THR A 175 -10.69 -34.41 -9.30
C THR A 175 -9.23 -34.83 -9.48
N PRO A 176 -8.86 -35.47 -10.62
CA PRO A 176 -7.48 -35.85 -10.88
C PRO A 176 -6.46 -34.69 -10.83
N PHE A 177 -6.91 -33.45 -11.06
CA PHE A 177 -6.05 -32.26 -10.98
C PHE A 177 -5.43 -32.04 -9.60
N MET A 178 -6.02 -32.58 -8.51
CA MET A 178 -5.50 -32.42 -7.15
C MET A 178 -4.10 -33.03 -6.94
N HIS A 179 -3.70 -33.97 -7.79
CA HIS A 179 -2.40 -34.65 -7.71
C HIS A 179 -1.28 -33.93 -8.48
N ILE A 180 -1.63 -32.88 -9.23
CA ILE A 180 -0.65 -32.04 -9.93
C ILE A 180 -0.06 -31.06 -8.91
N GLY A 181 1.25 -31.12 -8.67
CA GLY A 181 1.98 -30.12 -7.89
C GLY A 181 2.26 -28.82 -8.65
N PRO A 182 2.67 -27.74 -7.96
CA PRO A 182 3.07 -26.49 -8.59
C PRO A 182 4.35 -26.66 -9.41
N ALA A 183 4.56 -25.78 -10.40
CA ALA A 183 5.62 -25.93 -11.41
C ALA A 183 7.03 -26.06 -10.80
N HIS A 184 7.33 -25.32 -9.73
CA HIS A 184 8.65 -25.33 -9.09
C HIS A 184 8.94 -26.59 -8.26
N ASN A 185 7.94 -27.45 -7.99
CA ASN A 185 8.15 -28.74 -7.33
C ASN A 185 8.75 -29.78 -8.27
N TYR A 186 8.63 -29.59 -9.58
CA TYR A 186 9.21 -30.48 -10.56
C TYR A 186 10.64 -30.06 -10.91
N ARG A 187 11.50 -31.05 -11.12
CA ARG A 187 12.89 -30.81 -11.51
C ARG A 187 13.01 -30.22 -12.91
N ASP A 188 12.10 -30.63 -13.79
CA ASP A 188 11.99 -30.25 -15.20
C ASP A 188 10.54 -30.45 -15.68
N SER A 189 10.23 -29.88 -16.84
CA SER A 189 8.89 -29.94 -17.44
C SER A 189 8.49 -31.35 -17.84
N GLY A 190 9.45 -32.26 -18.05
CA GLY A 190 9.17 -33.68 -18.34
C GLY A 190 8.47 -34.37 -17.17
N MET A 191 8.94 -34.15 -15.94
CA MET A 191 8.27 -34.64 -14.73
C MET A 191 6.87 -34.02 -14.55
N ALA A 192 6.73 -32.72 -14.80
CA ALA A 192 5.43 -32.05 -14.71
C ALA A 192 4.42 -32.61 -15.72
N ARG A 193 4.85 -32.79 -16.99
CA ARG A 193 4.04 -33.40 -18.05
C ARG A 193 3.64 -34.83 -17.72
N GLN A 194 4.51 -35.61 -17.09
CA GLN A 194 4.17 -36.96 -16.66
C GLN A 194 3.05 -36.97 -15.61
N ALA A 195 3.12 -36.11 -14.59
CA ALA A 195 2.05 -35.99 -13.59
C ALA A 195 0.72 -35.53 -14.22
N ILE A 196 0.77 -34.61 -15.19
CA ILE A 196 -0.41 -34.17 -15.93
C ILE A 196 -0.97 -35.30 -16.80
N ARG A 197 -0.11 -36.11 -17.44
CA ARG A 197 -0.51 -37.27 -18.22
C ARG A 197 -1.19 -38.35 -17.37
N GLU A 198 -0.70 -38.56 -16.16
CA GLU A 198 -1.32 -39.46 -15.18
C GLU A 198 -2.74 -38.99 -14.80
N ALA A 199 -2.90 -37.71 -14.46
CA ALA A 199 -4.23 -37.12 -14.26
C ALA A 199 -5.10 -37.23 -15.53
N GLY A 200 -4.50 -37.09 -16.71
CA GLY A 200 -5.15 -37.26 -18.00
C GLY A 200 -5.70 -38.67 -18.23
N TYR A 201 -4.97 -39.72 -17.82
CA TYR A 201 -5.47 -41.10 -17.89
C TYR A 201 -6.70 -41.31 -17.01
N GLU A 202 -6.70 -40.79 -15.78
CA GLU A 202 -7.87 -40.85 -14.91
C GLU A 202 -9.09 -40.12 -15.50
N ILE A 203 -8.85 -38.93 -16.09
CA ILE A 203 -9.89 -38.17 -16.80
C ILE A 203 -10.49 -39.02 -17.94
N ALA A 204 -9.65 -39.65 -18.78
CA ALA A 204 -10.10 -40.51 -19.88
C ALA A 204 -10.91 -41.74 -19.41
N LEU A 205 -10.63 -42.23 -18.20
CA LEU A 205 -11.39 -43.31 -17.55
C LEU A 205 -12.69 -42.83 -16.89
N GLY A 206 -13.02 -41.53 -16.97
CA GLY A 206 -14.25 -40.96 -16.45
C GLY A 206 -14.18 -40.54 -14.98
N ALA A 207 -12.99 -40.31 -14.42
CA ALA A 207 -12.82 -39.86 -13.03
C ALA A 207 -13.25 -38.40 -12.76
N MET A 208 -13.70 -37.66 -13.79
CA MET A 208 -14.24 -36.31 -13.64
C MET A 208 -15.70 -36.33 -13.17
N PRO A 209 -16.07 -35.61 -12.09
CA PRO A 209 -17.45 -35.48 -11.66
C PRO A 209 -18.36 -34.86 -12.73
N LYS A 210 -19.49 -35.50 -13.03
CA LYS A 210 -20.48 -34.98 -13.99
C LYS A 210 -21.03 -33.60 -13.60
N SER A 211 -21.07 -33.28 -12.31
CA SER A 211 -21.53 -31.98 -11.78
C SER A 211 -20.70 -30.78 -12.23
N ILE A 212 -19.45 -31.01 -12.64
CA ILE A 212 -18.55 -29.95 -13.15
C ILE A 212 -18.86 -29.63 -14.62
N GLY A 213 -19.41 -30.62 -15.35
CA GLY A 213 -19.59 -30.54 -16.80
C GLY A 213 -18.27 -30.52 -17.58
N PRO A 214 -18.33 -30.30 -18.89
CA PRO A 214 -17.15 -30.26 -19.77
C PRO A 214 -16.31 -29.02 -19.47
N LEU A 215 -15.00 -29.19 -19.30
CA LEU A 215 -14.08 -28.08 -19.09
C LEU A 215 -13.51 -27.57 -20.40
N THR A 216 -13.56 -26.25 -20.56
CA THR A 216 -13.08 -25.51 -21.75
C THR A 216 -11.93 -24.59 -21.37
N PHE A 217 -10.77 -24.79 -21.99
CA PHE A 217 -9.55 -24.02 -21.81
C PHE A 217 -9.37 -23.07 -22.99
N VAL A 218 -9.36 -21.77 -22.74
CA VAL A 218 -9.21 -20.74 -23.77
C VAL A 218 -7.82 -20.14 -23.70
N PHE A 219 -7.03 -20.36 -24.75
CA PHE A 219 -5.69 -19.79 -24.91
C PHE A 219 -5.77 -18.53 -25.76
N THR A 220 -5.37 -17.38 -25.21
CA THR A 220 -5.36 -16.13 -25.98
C THR A 220 -4.00 -15.90 -26.63
N GLY A 221 -4.00 -15.51 -27.91
CA GLY A 221 -2.76 -15.32 -28.68
C GLY A 221 -2.13 -16.63 -29.18
N SER A 222 -1.15 -16.49 -30.08
CA SER A 222 -0.51 -17.59 -30.82
C SER A 222 1.01 -17.65 -30.65
N GLY A 223 1.57 -16.78 -29.79
CA GLY A 223 3.01 -16.66 -29.56
C GLY A 223 3.61 -17.81 -28.73
N ASN A 224 4.91 -17.69 -28.43
CA ASN A 224 5.67 -18.71 -27.68
C ASN A 224 5.02 -19.08 -26.33
N VAL A 225 4.44 -18.11 -25.63
CA VAL A 225 3.74 -18.34 -24.35
C VAL A 225 2.54 -19.26 -24.55
N SER A 226 1.66 -18.95 -25.51
CA SER A 226 0.50 -19.78 -25.84
C SER A 226 0.93 -21.19 -26.28
N GLN A 227 1.93 -21.30 -27.15
CA GLN A 227 2.46 -22.59 -27.59
C GLN A 227 3.00 -23.42 -26.43
N GLY A 228 3.75 -22.81 -25.50
CA GLY A 228 4.27 -23.48 -24.31
C GLY A 228 3.17 -24.01 -23.40
N GLY A 229 2.11 -23.23 -23.17
CA GLY A 229 0.95 -23.69 -22.39
C GLY A 229 0.18 -24.82 -23.09
N GLN A 230 -0.02 -24.70 -24.40
CA GLN A 230 -0.68 -25.71 -25.21
C GLN A 230 0.08 -27.05 -25.25
N GLU A 231 1.41 -27.02 -25.33
CA GLU A 231 2.22 -28.24 -25.28
C GLU A 231 2.04 -29.03 -23.97
N VAL A 232 1.80 -28.34 -22.85
CA VAL A 232 1.51 -28.97 -21.56
C VAL A 232 0.07 -29.46 -21.51
N PHE A 233 -0.88 -28.66 -22.01
CA PHE A 233 -2.29 -29.04 -22.09
C PHE A 233 -2.51 -30.31 -22.92
N GLN A 234 -1.75 -30.49 -24.00
CA GLN A 234 -1.84 -31.65 -24.89
C GLN A 234 -1.52 -32.99 -24.23
N GLU A 235 -0.95 -32.98 -23.01
CA GLU A 235 -0.75 -34.20 -22.21
C GLU A 235 -2.05 -34.72 -21.58
N LEU A 236 -3.11 -33.92 -21.54
CA LEU A 236 -4.46 -34.32 -21.15
C LEU A 236 -5.21 -34.93 -22.34
N PRO A 237 -6.21 -35.80 -22.14
CA PRO A 237 -7.13 -36.17 -23.20
C PRO A 237 -7.87 -34.92 -23.67
N HIS A 238 -7.74 -34.55 -24.94
CA HIS A 238 -8.19 -33.25 -25.39
C HIS A 238 -8.79 -33.21 -26.80
N GLU A 239 -9.55 -32.15 -27.06
CA GLU A 239 -10.07 -31.80 -28.38
C GLU A 239 -9.96 -30.29 -28.60
N TYR A 240 -9.31 -29.87 -29.69
CA TYR A 240 -9.28 -28.46 -30.08
C TYR A 240 -10.52 -28.12 -30.91
N VAL A 241 -11.21 -27.04 -30.52
CA VAL A 241 -12.41 -26.55 -31.19
C VAL A 241 -12.25 -25.08 -31.57
N PRO A 242 -12.86 -24.63 -32.67
CA PRO A 242 -12.83 -23.23 -33.03
C PRO A 242 -13.75 -22.40 -32.09
N PRO A 243 -13.54 -21.08 -31.98
CA PRO A 243 -14.29 -20.21 -31.08
C PRO A 243 -15.82 -20.33 -31.15
N GLU A 244 -16.37 -20.49 -32.36
CA GLU A 244 -17.79 -20.65 -32.63
C GLU A 244 -18.41 -21.94 -32.03
N MET A 245 -17.59 -22.94 -31.76
CA MET A 245 -18.02 -24.22 -31.18
C MET A 245 -17.98 -24.23 -29.64
N LEU A 246 -17.40 -23.19 -29.01
CA LEU A 246 -17.23 -23.13 -27.55
C LEU A 246 -18.55 -23.29 -26.79
N ARG A 247 -19.63 -22.64 -27.26
CA ARG A 247 -20.96 -22.79 -26.66
C ARG A 247 -21.45 -24.24 -26.70
N LYS A 248 -21.36 -24.87 -27.88
CA LYS A 248 -21.85 -26.23 -28.10
C LYS A 248 -21.12 -27.22 -27.18
N VAL A 249 -19.79 -27.12 -27.09
CA VAL A 249 -19.01 -28.01 -26.21
C VAL A 249 -19.18 -27.69 -24.73
N ALA A 250 -19.39 -26.43 -24.37
CA ALA A 250 -19.66 -26.02 -23.00
C ALA A 250 -20.98 -26.60 -22.46
N GLU A 251 -21.97 -26.77 -23.33
CA GLU A 251 -23.30 -27.28 -23.01
C GLU A 251 -23.38 -28.82 -23.16
N HIS A 252 -22.71 -29.41 -24.17
CA HIS A 252 -22.94 -30.81 -24.59
C HIS A 252 -21.65 -31.64 -24.75
N GLY A 253 -20.50 -31.13 -24.32
CA GLY A 253 -19.24 -31.85 -24.39
C GLY A 253 -19.20 -33.09 -23.50
N ASP A 254 -18.18 -33.92 -23.71
CA ASP A 254 -17.86 -35.07 -22.87
C ASP A 254 -16.97 -34.63 -21.69
N THR A 255 -17.10 -35.30 -20.54
CA THR A 255 -16.26 -35.08 -19.34
C THR A 255 -15.00 -35.95 -19.31
N THR A 256 -14.87 -36.92 -20.24
CA THR A 256 -13.68 -37.79 -20.38
C THR A 256 -12.52 -37.12 -21.12
N LYS A 257 -12.69 -35.88 -21.58
CA LYS A 257 -11.67 -35.08 -22.25
C LYS A 257 -11.85 -33.60 -21.95
N MET A 258 -10.83 -32.83 -22.28
CA MET A 258 -10.76 -31.38 -22.09
C MET A 258 -10.86 -30.68 -23.44
N TYR A 259 -11.61 -29.59 -23.52
CA TYR A 259 -11.73 -28.84 -24.76
C TYR A 259 -10.78 -27.64 -24.74
N ALA A 260 -10.04 -27.42 -25.82
CA ALA A 260 -9.20 -26.24 -25.99
C ALA A 260 -9.65 -25.37 -27.15
N CYS A 261 -9.48 -24.06 -27.01
CA CYS A 261 -9.72 -23.10 -28.08
C CYS A 261 -8.60 -22.05 -28.12
N GLU A 262 -7.95 -21.90 -29.28
CA GLU A 262 -6.99 -20.83 -29.52
C GLU A 262 -7.71 -19.57 -30.04
N VAL A 263 -7.64 -18.49 -29.27
CA VAL A 263 -8.33 -17.24 -29.55
C VAL A 263 -7.32 -16.15 -29.93
N ARG A 264 -7.27 -15.86 -31.23
CA ARG A 264 -6.52 -14.73 -31.82
C ARG A 264 -7.34 -13.45 -31.88
N ARG A 265 -6.66 -12.31 -32.10
CA ARG A 265 -7.22 -10.96 -32.28
C ARG A 265 -8.49 -10.93 -33.13
N ARG A 266 -8.47 -11.55 -34.33
CA ARG A 266 -9.60 -11.61 -35.26
C ARG A 266 -10.91 -12.22 -34.72
N HIS A 267 -10.85 -13.00 -33.64
CA HIS A 267 -12.04 -13.66 -33.09
C HIS A 267 -12.73 -12.83 -32.01
N HIS A 268 -12.05 -11.84 -31.45
CA HIS A 268 -12.56 -11.08 -30.31
C HIS A 268 -12.31 -9.57 -30.39
N LEU A 269 -11.67 -9.05 -31.44
CA LEU A 269 -11.55 -7.62 -31.70
C LEU A 269 -12.40 -7.27 -32.91
N GLU A 270 -13.20 -6.22 -32.78
CA GLU A 270 -14.07 -5.74 -33.85
C GLU A 270 -14.00 -4.21 -33.93
N ARG A 271 -14.09 -3.65 -35.15
CA ARG A 271 -14.21 -2.20 -35.35
C ARG A 271 -15.48 -1.69 -34.69
N LYS A 272 -15.39 -0.56 -33.96
CA LYS A 272 -16.51 0.03 -33.19
C LYS A 272 -17.76 0.29 -34.03
N GLU A 273 -17.61 0.79 -35.26
CA GLU A 273 -18.74 1.26 -36.08
C GLU A 273 -19.29 0.22 -37.05
N ILE A 274 -18.42 -0.56 -37.68
CA ILE A 274 -18.79 -1.44 -38.81
C ILE A 274 -18.57 -2.94 -38.51
N GLY A 275 -18.03 -3.28 -37.34
CA GLY A 275 -17.63 -4.65 -37.01
C GLY A 275 -16.45 -5.15 -37.86
N GLY A 276 -16.10 -6.43 -37.67
CA GLY A 276 -14.99 -7.08 -38.39
C GLY A 276 -13.60 -6.68 -37.88
N PHE A 277 -12.58 -7.38 -38.36
CA PHE A 277 -11.19 -7.22 -37.92
C PHE A 277 -10.22 -7.11 -39.10
N GLU A 278 -9.32 -6.14 -39.05
CA GLU A 278 -8.23 -5.97 -40.01
C GLU A 278 -6.94 -5.70 -39.21
N ALA A 279 -5.87 -6.44 -39.51
CA ALA A 279 -4.69 -6.51 -38.64
C ALA A 279 -3.80 -5.27 -38.78
N GLU A 280 -3.60 -4.78 -40.01
CA GLU A 280 -2.71 -3.65 -40.28
C GLU A 280 -3.27 -2.35 -39.72
N GLU A 281 -4.59 -2.12 -39.87
CA GLU A 281 -5.27 -0.98 -39.27
C GLU A 281 -5.29 -1.07 -37.74
N TYR A 282 -5.47 -2.26 -37.16
CA TYR A 282 -5.41 -2.42 -35.70
C TYR A 282 -4.03 -2.03 -35.14
N ASP A 283 -2.95 -2.47 -35.79
CA ASP A 283 -1.59 -2.16 -35.34
C ASP A 283 -1.25 -0.65 -35.47
N GLN A 284 -1.94 0.09 -36.35
CA GLN A 284 -1.79 1.54 -36.53
C GLN A 284 -2.75 2.37 -35.67
N CYS A 285 -3.98 1.89 -35.46
CA CYS A 285 -5.09 2.61 -34.80
C CYS A 285 -5.91 1.67 -33.90
N PRO A 286 -5.33 1.17 -32.79
CA PRO A 286 -5.99 0.20 -31.91
C PRO A 286 -7.23 0.77 -31.19
N ASP A 287 -7.32 2.09 -31.04
CA ASP A 287 -8.41 2.82 -30.41
C ASP A 287 -9.75 2.71 -31.17
N ARG A 288 -9.72 2.35 -32.46
CA ARG A 288 -10.91 2.14 -33.30
C ARG A 288 -11.60 0.80 -33.05
N TYR A 289 -10.99 -0.06 -32.25
CA TYR A 289 -11.45 -1.43 -31.98
C TYR A 289 -12.05 -1.56 -30.57
N ILE A 290 -12.91 -2.57 -30.39
CA ILE A 290 -13.44 -3.02 -29.10
C ILE A 290 -13.27 -4.52 -28.95
N SER A 291 -13.13 -4.98 -27.71
CA SER A 291 -13.10 -6.40 -27.39
C SER A 291 -14.52 -6.96 -27.24
N THR A 292 -14.85 -7.99 -28.01
CA THR A 292 -16.05 -8.81 -27.89
C THR A 292 -15.81 -10.10 -27.11
N PHE A 293 -14.62 -10.26 -26.51
CA PHE A 293 -14.21 -11.46 -25.78
C PHE A 293 -15.17 -11.83 -24.64
N SER A 294 -15.58 -10.85 -23.83
CA SER A 294 -16.51 -11.05 -22.71
C SER A 294 -17.90 -11.54 -23.14
N LYS A 295 -18.29 -11.31 -24.40
CA LYS A 295 -19.60 -11.67 -24.93
C LYS A 295 -19.60 -12.98 -25.71
N LYS A 296 -18.58 -13.20 -26.54
CA LYS A 296 -18.53 -14.32 -27.49
C LYS A 296 -17.76 -15.53 -26.97
N ILE A 297 -16.78 -15.32 -26.09
CA ILE A 297 -15.80 -16.35 -25.71
C ILE A 297 -15.87 -16.66 -24.21
N ALA A 298 -15.65 -15.66 -23.37
CA ALA A 298 -15.52 -15.79 -21.92
C ALA A 298 -16.71 -16.50 -21.23
N PRO A 299 -17.99 -16.31 -21.65
CA PRO A 299 -19.12 -17.00 -21.02
C PRO A 299 -19.04 -18.52 -21.11
N TYR A 300 -18.28 -19.04 -22.07
CA TYR A 300 -18.14 -20.47 -22.33
C TYR A 300 -16.78 -21.01 -21.86
N ALA A 301 -15.92 -20.19 -21.26
CA ALA A 301 -14.59 -20.59 -20.79
C ALA A 301 -14.65 -21.09 -19.34
N SER A 302 -14.08 -22.27 -19.07
CA SER A 302 -13.83 -22.73 -17.70
C SER A 302 -12.52 -22.21 -17.15
N VAL A 303 -11.49 -22.17 -18.00
CA VAL A 303 -10.17 -21.64 -17.66
C VAL A 303 -9.70 -20.74 -18.80
N ILE A 304 -9.24 -19.53 -18.46
CA ILE A 304 -8.59 -18.63 -19.42
C ILE A 304 -7.09 -18.67 -19.19
N ILE A 305 -6.32 -18.93 -20.24
CA ILE A 305 -4.87 -18.80 -20.25
C ILE A 305 -4.53 -17.58 -21.09
N ASN A 306 -4.31 -16.45 -20.42
CA ASN A 306 -4.03 -15.20 -21.10
C ASN A 306 -2.56 -15.14 -21.51
N CYS A 307 -2.29 -15.23 -22.82
CA CYS A 307 -0.93 -15.25 -23.38
C CYS A 307 -0.70 -14.11 -24.39
N ILE A 308 -1.54 -13.07 -24.38
CA ILE A 308 -1.37 -11.93 -25.27
C ILE A 308 -0.28 -10.98 -24.79
N TYR A 309 0.29 -10.28 -25.76
CA TYR A 309 0.92 -8.99 -25.50
C TYR A 309 -0.16 -7.91 -25.53
N TRP A 310 -0.19 -7.05 -24.53
CA TRP A 310 -1.16 -5.95 -24.43
C TRP A 310 -0.42 -4.61 -24.35
N ALA A 311 -0.89 -3.63 -25.13
CA ALA A 311 -0.40 -2.26 -25.11
C ALA A 311 -1.46 -1.33 -24.48
N VAL A 312 -1.04 -0.21 -23.91
CA VAL A 312 -1.91 0.68 -23.11
C VAL A 312 -3.10 1.25 -23.91
N ASP A 313 -2.91 1.41 -25.21
CA ASP A 313 -3.90 1.87 -26.20
C ASP A 313 -4.77 0.74 -26.78
N SER A 314 -4.48 -0.52 -26.44
CA SER A 314 -5.24 -1.68 -26.91
C SER A 314 -6.48 -1.94 -26.04
N PRO A 315 -7.61 -2.37 -26.63
CA PRO A 315 -8.78 -2.76 -25.85
C PRO A 315 -8.47 -3.85 -24.81
N LYS A 316 -9.05 -3.72 -23.61
CA LYS A 316 -8.92 -4.74 -22.55
C LYS A 316 -9.65 -6.01 -22.94
N LEU A 317 -9.13 -7.16 -22.52
CA LEU A 317 -9.73 -8.47 -22.77
C LEU A 317 -10.95 -8.69 -21.88
N LEU A 318 -10.82 -8.39 -20.59
CA LEU A 318 -11.91 -8.40 -19.60
C LEU A 318 -11.85 -7.15 -18.72
N THR A 319 -12.98 -6.45 -18.61
CA THR A 319 -13.16 -5.31 -17.71
C THR A 319 -13.78 -5.73 -16.37
N ILE A 320 -13.74 -4.87 -15.35
CA ILE A 320 -14.44 -5.10 -14.07
C ILE A 320 -15.95 -5.34 -14.29
N PRO A 321 -16.67 -4.53 -15.11
CA PRO A 321 -18.06 -4.83 -15.46
C PRO A 321 -18.26 -6.18 -16.15
N ASP A 322 -17.35 -6.59 -17.04
CA ASP A 322 -17.43 -7.90 -17.69
C ASP A 322 -17.32 -9.04 -16.66
N ALA A 323 -16.34 -8.95 -15.75
CA ALA A 323 -16.15 -9.94 -14.69
C ALA A 323 -17.37 -10.04 -13.78
N LYS A 324 -17.96 -8.91 -13.40
CA LYS A 324 -19.18 -8.88 -12.59
C LYS A 324 -20.38 -9.51 -13.29
N ASN A 325 -20.41 -9.52 -14.62
CA ASN A 325 -21.46 -10.22 -15.38
C ASN A 325 -21.17 -11.72 -15.51
N LEU A 326 -19.91 -12.09 -15.79
CA LEU A 326 -19.48 -13.46 -16.03
C LEU A 326 -19.49 -14.34 -14.78
N LEU A 327 -19.22 -13.77 -13.61
CA LEU A 327 -19.09 -14.50 -12.34
C LEU A 327 -20.39 -14.58 -11.52
N ARG A 328 -21.54 -14.23 -12.13
CA ARG A 328 -22.86 -14.37 -11.49
C ARG A 328 -23.38 -15.81 -11.58
N PRO A 329 -23.91 -16.39 -10.49
CA PRO A 329 -24.46 -17.75 -10.50
C PRO A 329 -25.63 -17.97 -11.48
N ALA A 330 -26.41 -16.92 -11.77
CA ALA A 330 -27.59 -17.02 -12.63
C ALA A 330 -27.29 -17.30 -14.12
N TYR A 331 -26.03 -17.22 -14.56
CA TYR A 331 -25.67 -17.30 -15.99
C TYR A 331 -25.38 -18.71 -16.51
N THR A 332 -25.41 -19.74 -15.65
CA THR A 332 -25.06 -21.12 -16.01
C THR A 332 -26.14 -22.15 -15.61
N PRO A 333 -27.40 -21.99 -16.04
CA PRO A 333 -28.52 -22.84 -15.63
C PRO A 333 -28.45 -24.30 -16.12
N TRP A 334 -27.51 -24.62 -17.03
CA TRP A 334 -27.36 -25.97 -17.61
C TRP A 334 -26.33 -26.86 -16.89
N LEU A 335 -25.66 -26.38 -15.84
CA LEU A 335 -24.76 -27.23 -15.06
C LEU A 335 -25.57 -28.19 -14.17
N PRO A 336 -25.34 -29.51 -14.25
CA PRO A 336 -26.14 -30.48 -13.51
C PRO A 336 -25.87 -30.39 -12.01
N ILE A 337 -26.95 -30.24 -11.23
CA ILE A 337 -26.92 -30.24 -9.76
C ILE A 337 -27.26 -31.66 -9.28
N SER A 338 -26.52 -32.18 -8.31
CA SER A 338 -26.83 -33.46 -7.67
C SER A 338 -26.86 -33.31 -6.16
N VAL A 339 -27.71 -34.06 -5.48
CA VAL A 339 -27.95 -33.95 -4.02
C VAL A 339 -26.67 -34.15 -3.19
N GLY A 340 -25.64 -34.81 -3.75
CA GLY A 340 -24.36 -35.06 -3.09
C GLY A 340 -23.14 -34.30 -3.66
N ALA A 341 -23.31 -33.45 -4.68
CA ALA A 341 -22.21 -32.66 -5.24
C ALA A 341 -22.63 -31.18 -5.35
N PRO A 342 -21.90 -30.25 -4.72
CA PRO A 342 -22.21 -28.82 -4.78
C PRO A 342 -22.16 -28.32 -6.22
N ALA A 343 -23.02 -27.35 -6.55
CA ALA A 343 -22.95 -26.67 -7.84
C ALA A 343 -21.72 -25.74 -7.89
N LEU A 344 -21.11 -25.61 -9.07
CA LEU A 344 -20.10 -24.59 -9.29
C LEU A 344 -20.75 -23.19 -9.19
N PRO A 345 -20.07 -22.19 -8.60
CA PRO A 345 -20.62 -20.84 -8.44
C PRO A 345 -20.84 -20.12 -9.78
N HIS A 346 -20.05 -20.48 -10.79
CA HIS A 346 -20.12 -20.04 -12.18
C HIS A 346 -19.19 -20.93 -13.01
N ARG A 347 -19.17 -20.76 -14.34
CA ARG A 347 -18.37 -21.59 -15.24
C ARG A 347 -16.88 -21.25 -15.19
N MET A 348 -16.51 -19.99 -15.03
CA MET A 348 -15.12 -19.53 -15.12
C MET A 348 -14.38 -19.75 -13.81
N LEU A 349 -13.78 -20.93 -13.67
CA LEU A 349 -13.14 -21.35 -12.42
C LEU A 349 -11.80 -20.68 -12.17
N ALA A 350 -11.02 -20.43 -13.24
CA ALA A 350 -9.69 -19.88 -13.11
C ALA A 350 -9.21 -19.04 -14.31
N ILE A 351 -8.32 -18.10 -14.06
CA ILE A 351 -7.60 -17.29 -15.04
C ILE A 351 -6.10 -17.41 -14.74
N CYS A 352 -5.33 -17.87 -15.71
CA CYS A 352 -3.88 -17.77 -15.69
C CYS A 352 -3.47 -16.59 -16.56
N ASP A 353 -3.19 -15.46 -15.93
CA ASP A 353 -2.74 -14.26 -16.61
C ASP A 353 -1.21 -14.23 -16.75
N ILE A 354 -0.69 -14.76 -17.85
CA ILE A 354 0.76 -14.87 -18.07
C ILE A 354 1.35 -13.55 -18.62
N SER A 355 0.51 -12.62 -19.09
CA SER A 355 0.98 -11.28 -19.46
C SER A 355 1.47 -10.53 -18.21
N ALA A 356 0.79 -10.74 -17.08
CA ALA A 356 1.15 -10.21 -15.77
C ALA A 356 1.35 -8.68 -15.78
N ASP A 357 0.40 -8.01 -16.43
CA ASP A 357 0.35 -6.55 -16.56
C ASP A 357 -0.70 -5.98 -15.59
N PRO A 358 -0.30 -5.35 -14.47
CA PRO A 358 -1.23 -4.70 -13.55
C PRO A 358 -2.16 -3.68 -14.23
N GLY A 359 -3.47 -3.85 -14.08
CA GLY A 359 -4.51 -3.02 -14.70
C GLY A 359 -4.62 -3.15 -16.21
N GLY A 360 -3.90 -4.12 -16.80
CA GLY A 360 -3.74 -4.29 -18.25
C GLY A 360 -4.91 -5.02 -18.92
N SER A 361 -4.60 -6.08 -19.65
CA SER A 361 -5.61 -6.81 -20.44
C SER A 361 -6.72 -7.46 -19.61
N ILE A 362 -6.41 -7.88 -18.38
CA ILE A 362 -7.39 -8.27 -17.35
C ILE A 362 -7.46 -7.13 -16.36
N GLU A 363 -8.47 -6.27 -16.49
CA GLU A 363 -8.52 -4.96 -15.82
C GLU A 363 -8.42 -5.04 -14.29
N PHE A 364 -9.06 -6.04 -13.70
CA PHE A 364 -9.19 -6.18 -12.26
C PHE A 364 -7.92 -6.72 -11.58
N MET A 365 -6.90 -7.12 -12.34
CA MET A 365 -5.62 -7.55 -11.80
C MET A 365 -4.75 -6.34 -11.47
N ASN A 366 -4.88 -5.80 -10.26
CA ASN A 366 -4.12 -4.61 -9.85
C ASN A 366 -2.68 -4.92 -9.40
N GLU A 367 -2.40 -6.16 -9.02
CA GLU A 367 -1.08 -6.62 -8.59
C GLU A 367 -0.82 -8.04 -9.12
N CYS A 368 0.44 -8.33 -9.45
CA CYS A 368 0.84 -9.68 -9.83
C CYS A 368 0.96 -10.58 -8.59
N THR A 369 0.49 -11.81 -8.69
CA THR A 369 0.78 -12.88 -7.73
C THR A 369 2.28 -13.24 -7.76
N THR A 370 2.78 -13.88 -6.70
CA THR A 370 4.19 -14.26 -6.58
C THR A 370 4.34 -15.79 -6.58
N ILE A 371 5.55 -16.32 -6.76
CA ILE A 371 5.76 -17.78 -6.67
C ILE A 371 5.45 -18.32 -5.27
N ASP A 372 5.67 -17.51 -4.23
CA ASP A 372 5.37 -17.87 -2.84
C ASP A 372 3.85 -17.88 -2.55
N THR A 373 3.09 -16.97 -3.19
CA THR A 373 1.63 -16.94 -3.14
C THR A 373 1.06 -16.85 -4.57
N PRO A 374 1.01 -17.97 -5.30
CA PRO A 374 0.78 -18.00 -6.75
C PRO A 374 -0.68 -17.82 -7.18
N PHE A 375 -1.60 -17.79 -6.22
CA PHE A 375 -3.03 -17.66 -6.50
C PHE A 375 -3.68 -16.64 -5.58
N CYS A 376 -4.63 -15.89 -6.13
CA CYS A 376 -5.64 -15.14 -5.40
C CYS A 376 -7.04 -15.52 -5.91
N LEU A 377 -8.07 -15.31 -5.09
CA LEU A 377 -9.45 -15.42 -5.51
C LEU A 377 -10.02 -14.01 -5.68
N TYR A 378 -10.35 -13.66 -6.92
CA TYR A 378 -10.95 -12.38 -7.25
C TYR A 378 -12.48 -12.45 -7.12
N ASP A 379 -13.03 -11.60 -6.25
CA ASP A 379 -14.47 -11.37 -6.09
C ASP A 379 -14.88 -10.15 -6.92
N ALA A 380 -15.59 -10.36 -8.03
CA ALA A 380 -16.03 -9.29 -8.92
C ALA A 380 -17.17 -8.42 -8.35
N ASP A 381 -17.92 -8.90 -7.35
CA ASP A 381 -18.96 -8.08 -6.71
C ASP A 381 -18.33 -7.04 -5.78
N ARG A 382 -17.27 -7.43 -5.07
CA ARG A 382 -16.50 -6.57 -4.16
C ARG A 382 -15.31 -5.87 -4.82
N ASN A 383 -14.94 -6.30 -6.03
CA ASN A 383 -13.70 -5.92 -6.70
C ASN A 383 -12.47 -6.06 -5.80
N LYS A 384 -12.33 -7.21 -5.12
CA LYS A 384 -11.29 -7.47 -4.12
C LYS A 384 -10.70 -8.86 -4.30
N ASP A 385 -9.39 -8.96 -4.16
CA ASP A 385 -8.65 -10.21 -4.14
C ASP A 385 -8.48 -10.75 -2.73
N THR A 386 -8.56 -12.06 -2.56
CA THR A 386 -8.33 -12.73 -1.28
C THR A 386 -7.38 -13.92 -1.43
N LYS A 387 -6.63 -14.25 -0.37
CA LYS A 387 -5.77 -15.44 -0.32
C LYS A 387 -6.61 -16.67 0.08
N SER A 388 -7.50 -17.08 -0.81
CA SER A 388 -8.42 -18.20 -0.59
C SER A 388 -8.58 -19.03 -1.86
N PHE A 389 -9.02 -20.28 -1.72
CA PHE A 389 -9.53 -21.10 -2.83
C PHE A 389 -11.05 -21.32 -2.72
N LYS A 390 -11.68 -20.89 -1.62
CA LYS A 390 -13.12 -21.03 -1.31
C LYS A 390 -13.87 -19.73 -1.58
N GLY A 391 -15.11 -19.82 -2.09
CA GLY A 391 -15.99 -18.68 -2.33
C GLY A 391 -16.47 -18.58 -3.78
N THR A 392 -17.24 -17.53 -4.10
CA THR A 392 -17.89 -17.30 -5.40
C THR A 392 -16.99 -16.65 -6.45
N GLY A 393 -15.76 -16.25 -6.12
CA GLY A 393 -14.84 -15.59 -7.05
C GLY A 393 -14.23 -16.49 -8.13
N VAL A 394 -13.33 -15.93 -8.94
CA VAL A 394 -12.49 -16.66 -9.91
C VAL A 394 -11.07 -16.77 -9.39
N LEU A 395 -10.45 -17.95 -9.52
CA LEU A 395 -9.05 -18.13 -9.11
C LEU A 395 -8.15 -17.46 -10.14
N VAL A 396 -7.27 -16.55 -9.74
CA VAL A 396 -6.31 -15.91 -10.65
C VAL A 396 -4.88 -16.29 -10.28
N CYS A 397 -4.08 -16.60 -11.30
CA CYS A 397 -2.63 -16.81 -11.23
C CYS A 397 -1.98 -15.85 -12.23
N SER A 398 -1.25 -14.85 -11.74
CA SER A 398 -0.60 -13.82 -12.57
C SER A 398 0.82 -13.56 -12.07
N ILE A 399 1.79 -14.40 -12.47
CA ILE A 399 3.17 -14.35 -11.96
C ILE A 399 4.07 -13.76 -13.05
N ASP A 400 4.74 -12.66 -12.75
CA ASP A 400 5.57 -11.89 -13.68
C ASP A 400 6.87 -12.61 -14.10
N ASN A 401 7.35 -13.54 -13.28
CA ASN A 401 8.62 -14.24 -13.45
C ASN A 401 8.46 -15.77 -13.63
N MET A 402 7.33 -16.21 -14.20
CA MET A 402 6.96 -17.62 -14.44
C MET A 402 8.11 -18.56 -14.86
N PRO A 403 9.00 -18.22 -15.82
CA PRO A 403 10.04 -19.15 -16.27
C PRO A 403 11.07 -19.52 -15.18
N THR A 404 11.18 -18.75 -14.10
CA THR A 404 12.08 -19.07 -12.97
C THR A 404 11.71 -20.37 -12.24
N GLN A 405 10.48 -20.83 -12.39
CA GLN A 405 9.99 -22.09 -11.81
C GLN A 405 10.54 -23.32 -12.55
N LEU A 406 10.92 -23.18 -13.82
CA LEU A 406 11.59 -24.20 -14.63
C LEU A 406 12.95 -23.68 -15.14
N PRO A 407 13.92 -23.44 -14.23
CA PRO A 407 15.07 -22.60 -14.54
C PRO A 407 16.11 -23.28 -15.44
N ARG A 408 16.22 -24.62 -15.41
CA ARG A 408 17.18 -25.36 -16.24
C ARG A 408 16.82 -25.27 -17.71
N GLU A 409 15.59 -25.63 -18.05
CA GLU A 409 15.13 -25.63 -19.43
C GLU A 409 14.93 -24.21 -19.96
N SER A 410 14.54 -23.27 -19.09
CA SER A 410 14.56 -21.84 -19.41
C SER A 410 15.97 -21.38 -19.78
N THR A 411 17.01 -21.83 -19.05
CA THR A 411 18.42 -21.52 -19.36
C THR A 411 18.85 -22.13 -20.68
N ASP A 412 18.48 -23.39 -20.94
CA ASP A 412 18.82 -24.08 -22.20
C ASP A 412 18.19 -23.38 -23.41
N PHE A 413 16.88 -23.13 -23.35
CA PHE A 413 16.13 -22.51 -24.43
C PHE A 413 16.58 -21.07 -24.69
N PHE A 414 16.73 -20.27 -23.64
CA PHE A 414 17.22 -18.90 -23.76
C PHE A 414 18.65 -18.87 -24.29
N GLY A 415 19.53 -19.72 -23.75
CA GLY A 415 20.93 -19.81 -24.18
C GLY A 415 21.08 -20.21 -25.63
N ASP A 416 20.25 -21.13 -26.13
CA ASP A 416 20.26 -21.54 -27.53
C ASP A 416 19.74 -20.45 -28.48
N LEU A 417 18.75 -19.66 -28.07
CA LEU A 417 18.31 -18.48 -28.82
C LEU A 417 19.36 -17.36 -28.82
N LEU A 418 20.03 -17.15 -27.69
CA LEU A 418 21.06 -16.11 -27.55
C LEU A 418 22.35 -16.46 -28.29
N PHE A 419 22.70 -17.76 -28.37
CA PHE A 419 24.00 -18.22 -28.84
C PHE A 419 24.47 -17.63 -30.18
N PRO A 420 23.64 -17.57 -31.25
CA PRO A 420 24.06 -17.00 -32.54
C PRO A 420 24.50 -15.53 -32.42
N TYR A 421 23.81 -14.75 -31.59
CA TYR A 421 24.10 -13.33 -31.35
C TYR A 421 25.24 -13.16 -30.35
N ALA A 422 25.42 -14.08 -29.41
CA ALA A 422 26.54 -14.05 -28.49
C ALA A 422 27.89 -14.07 -29.23
N LEU A 423 28.03 -14.82 -30.32
CA LEU A 423 29.25 -14.84 -31.15
C LEU A 423 29.60 -13.44 -31.70
N ASP A 424 28.58 -12.65 -31.99
CA ASP A 424 28.74 -11.27 -32.43
C ASP A 424 29.10 -10.34 -31.25
N ILE A 425 28.35 -10.44 -30.15
CA ILE A 425 28.49 -9.62 -28.93
C ILE A 425 29.87 -9.79 -28.28
N ILE A 426 30.45 -11.01 -28.25
CA ILE A 426 31.76 -11.32 -27.63
C ILE A 426 32.89 -10.45 -28.21
N ARG A 427 32.70 -9.90 -29.41
CA ARG A 427 33.68 -9.04 -30.08
C ARG A 427 33.70 -7.61 -29.52
N SER A 428 32.70 -7.24 -28.73
CA SER A 428 32.54 -5.91 -28.16
C SER A 428 33.70 -5.53 -27.24
N ASP A 429 34.24 -4.34 -27.49
CA ASP A 429 35.15 -3.63 -26.59
C ASP A 429 34.52 -2.27 -26.24
N ALA A 430 34.06 -2.13 -24.99
CA ALA A 430 33.40 -0.91 -24.53
C ALA A 430 34.35 0.30 -24.46
N LYS A 431 35.67 0.08 -24.53
CA LYS A 431 36.66 1.18 -24.57
C LYS A 431 36.75 1.82 -25.94
N LYS A 432 36.39 1.11 -27.00
CA LYS A 432 36.42 1.61 -28.37
C LYS A 432 35.07 2.21 -28.77
N PRO A 433 35.04 3.21 -29.67
CA PRO A 433 33.82 3.75 -30.26
C PRO A 433 32.90 2.65 -30.83
N LEU A 434 31.59 2.88 -30.80
CA LEU A 434 30.62 1.91 -31.31
C LEU A 434 30.79 1.69 -32.82
N GLU A 435 31.15 2.75 -33.54
CA GLU A 435 31.31 2.81 -35.01
C GLU A 435 32.45 1.93 -35.51
N GLU A 436 33.46 1.66 -34.67
CA GLU A 436 34.55 0.73 -34.99
C GLU A 436 34.09 -0.74 -34.97
N HIS A 437 32.91 -1.03 -34.42
CA HIS A 437 32.38 -2.39 -34.32
C HIS A 437 31.36 -2.67 -35.41
N LYS A 438 31.61 -3.73 -36.20
CA LYS A 438 30.69 -4.22 -37.22
C LYS A 438 29.73 -5.27 -36.66
N PHE A 439 28.81 -4.84 -35.78
CA PHE A 439 27.73 -5.68 -35.26
C PHE A 439 26.67 -5.96 -36.33
N THR A 440 25.98 -7.09 -36.20
CA THR A 440 24.75 -7.35 -36.96
C THR A 440 23.66 -6.35 -36.59
N PRO A 441 22.70 -6.06 -37.49
CA PRO A 441 21.62 -5.12 -37.20
C PRO A 441 20.88 -5.42 -35.89
N ALA A 442 20.58 -6.70 -35.62
CA ALA A 442 19.92 -7.15 -34.39
C ALA A 442 20.73 -6.83 -33.12
N VAL A 443 22.05 -7.06 -33.14
CA VAL A 443 22.92 -6.76 -31.99
C VAL A 443 23.13 -5.26 -31.83
N HIS A 444 23.36 -4.55 -32.94
CA HIS A 444 23.53 -3.10 -32.93
C HIS A 444 22.28 -2.40 -32.38
N GLY A 445 21.09 -2.80 -32.83
CA GLY A 445 19.80 -2.25 -32.39
C GLY A 445 19.48 -2.54 -30.92
N ALA A 446 20.13 -3.54 -30.30
CA ALA A 446 19.95 -3.89 -28.90
C ALA A 446 20.86 -3.11 -27.92
N ILE A 447 21.83 -2.34 -28.42
CA ILE A 447 22.77 -1.57 -27.59
C ILE A 447 22.12 -0.25 -27.17
N ILE A 448 21.77 -0.13 -25.89
CA ILE A 448 21.13 1.06 -25.32
C ILE A 448 22.15 2.16 -25.04
N VAL A 449 23.27 1.79 -24.43
CA VAL A 449 24.34 2.73 -24.02
C VAL A 449 25.66 2.27 -24.61
N SER A 450 26.44 3.21 -25.13
CA SER A 450 27.83 2.99 -25.52
C SER A 450 28.64 4.26 -25.30
N ASN A 451 29.92 4.12 -24.95
CA ASN A 451 30.86 5.25 -24.84
C ASN A 451 30.35 6.39 -23.92
N GLY A 452 29.63 6.02 -22.85
CA GLY A 452 29.09 6.94 -21.84
C GLY A 452 27.77 7.64 -22.23
N GLN A 453 27.18 7.33 -23.38
CA GLN A 453 25.98 7.99 -23.89
C GLN A 453 24.94 7.00 -24.41
N LEU A 454 23.68 7.43 -24.48
CA LEU A 454 22.60 6.70 -25.16
C LEU A 454 22.90 6.64 -26.66
N THR A 455 22.73 5.46 -27.27
CA THR A 455 22.85 5.32 -28.72
C THR A 455 21.64 5.96 -29.42
N PRO A 456 21.72 6.30 -30.72
CA PRO A 456 20.69 7.09 -31.41
C PRO A 456 19.26 6.57 -31.25
N ASN A 457 19.07 5.25 -31.34
CA ASN A 457 17.75 4.62 -31.21
C ASN A 457 17.14 4.72 -29.81
N PHE A 458 17.91 5.15 -28.80
CA PHE A 458 17.49 5.22 -27.40
C PHE A 458 17.64 6.63 -26.81
N GLN A 459 17.98 7.64 -27.62
CA GLN A 459 18.01 9.02 -27.16
C GLN A 459 16.64 9.51 -26.68
N TYR A 460 15.55 8.95 -27.20
CA TYR A 460 14.19 9.18 -26.70
C TYR A 460 14.03 8.82 -25.22
N ILE A 461 14.88 7.96 -24.63
CA ILE A 461 14.83 7.69 -23.19
C ILE A 461 15.11 8.99 -22.41
N GLN A 462 15.96 9.87 -22.93
CA GLN A 462 16.19 11.19 -22.32
C GLN A 462 14.94 12.06 -22.44
N GLU A 463 14.23 12.01 -23.56
CA GLU A 463 12.94 12.69 -23.72
C GLU A 463 11.86 12.09 -22.82
N LEU A 464 11.77 10.77 -22.68
CA LEU A 464 10.86 10.12 -21.74
C LEU A 464 11.21 10.41 -20.29
N ARG A 465 12.50 10.50 -19.96
CA ARG A 465 12.95 10.96 -18.64
C ARG A 465 12.54 12.40 -18.41
N LEU A 466 12.76 13.27 -19.40
CA LEU A 466 12.33 14.66 -19.34
C LEU A 466 10.81 14.73 -19.25
N GLN A 467 10.04 14.00 -20.04
CA GLN A 467 8.58 13.93 -20.01
C GLN A 467 8.04 13.27 -18.74
N ASN A 468 8.75 12.32 -18.13
CA ASN A 468 8.40 11.80 -16.81
C ASN A 468 8.71 12.87 -15.77
N VAL A 469 9.82 13.59 -15.93
CA VAL A 469 10.16 14.79 -15.17
C VAL A 469 9.26 15.97 -15.55
N THR A 470 8.53 16.03 -16.67
CA THR A 470 7.62 17.11 -17.10
C THR A 470 6.15 16.76 -16.86
N ARG A 471 5.80 15.47 -16.84
CA ARG A 471 4.58 14.94 -16.20
C ARG A 471 4.72 15.03 -14.69
N ASN A 472 5.93 14.85 -14.16
CA ASN A 472 6.26 15.17 -12.79
C ASN A 472 6.50 16.67 -12.59
N ARG A 473 6.92 17.50 -13.58
CA ARG A 473 7.11 18.98 -13.45
C ARG A 473 5.87 19.82 -13.73
N HIS A 474 4.92 19.36 -14.54
CA HIS A 474 3.53 19.83 -14.48
C HIS A 474 2.83 19.34 -13.18
N LYS A 475 3.54 18.52 -12.39
CA LYS A 475 3.30 18.23 -10.99
C LYS A 475 4.35 18.86 -10.02
N GLU A 476 5.43 19.50 -10.50
CA GLU A 476 6.63 19.92 -9.71
C GLU A 476 7.61 20.78 -10.55
N ASP A 477 7.32 22.02 -10.94
CA ASP A 477 8.36 22.96 -11.42
C ASP A 477 8.70 23.89 -10.22
N GLY A 478 9.94 24.04 -9.74
CA GLY A 478 11.22 23.52 -10.22
C GLY A 478 12.43 23.91 -9.34
N ASN A 479 13.62 23.59 -9.88
CA ASN A 479 15.00 23.96 -9.51
C ASN A 479 15.67 23.38 -8.24
N ILE A 480 16.93 22.94 -8.43
CA ILE A 480 17.84 22.37 -7.44
C ILE A 480 18.35 23.47 -6.50
N MET A 481 17.53 23.74 -5.50
CA MET A 481 17.77 24.08 -4.09
C MET A 481 16.67 23.28 -3.36
N LYS A 482 16.82 22.86 -2.09
CA LYS A 482 15.78 22.09 -1.36
C LYS A 482 14.36 22.53 -1.79
N SER A 483 13.65 21.69 -2.54
CA SER A 483 12.71 22.17 -3.57
C SER A 483 11.35 22.59 -3.00
N HIS A 484 11.06 22.23 -1.75
CA HIS A 484 9.85 22.66 -1.06
C HIS A 484 10.13 22.97 0.41
N THR A 485 9.50 24.03 0.92
CA THR A 485 9.62 24.46 2.30
C THR A 485 8.33 24.20 3.08
N VAL A 486 8.45 23.55 4.25
CA VAL A 486 7.35 23.32 5.18
C VAL A 486 7.55 24.16 6.43
N LEU A 487 6.56 24.99 6.74
CA LEU A 487 6.51 25.75 8.00
C LEU A 487 5.64 25.03 9.00
N VAL A 488 6.23 24.58 10.11
CA VAL A 488 5.53 23.95 11.24
C VAL A 488 5.33 24.98 12.33
N LEU A 489 4.09 25.40 12.55
CA LEU A 489 3.69 26.30 13.63
C LEU A 489 3.33 25.45 14.87
N GLY A 490 4.21 25.46 15.86
CA GLY A 490 4.09 24.71 17.12
C GLY A 490 5.24 23.73 17.32
N ALA A 491 5.88 23.81 18.49
CA ALA A 491 7.00 22.95 18.91
C ALA A 491 6.63 21.93 20.00
N GLY A 492 5.32 21.63 20.16
CA GLY A 492 4.83 20.70 21.19
C GLY A 492 5.12 19.23 20.87
N TYR A 493 4.66 18.31 21.73
CA TYR A 493 4.97 16.87 21.65
C TYR A 493 4.67 16.22 20.27
N VAL A 494 3.63 16.67 19.58
CA VAL A 494 3.18 16.12 18.29
C VAL A 494 4.07 16.55 17.11
N SER A 495 4.76 17.69 17.21
CA SER A 495 5.58 18.18 16.09
C SER A 495 6.84 17.33 15.89
N SER A 496 7.34 16.66 16.94
CA SER A 496 8.55 15.84 16.85
C SER A 496 8.47 14.69 15.85
N PRO A 497 7.48 13.78 15.90
CA PRO A 497 7.32 12.72 14.89
C PRO A 497 6.99 13.26 13.49
N MET A 498 6.26 14.37 13.41
CA MET A 498 5.95 15.01 12.13
C MET A 498 7.24 15.50 11.43
N VAL A 499 8.09 16.23 12.16
CA VAL A 499 9.37 16.72 11.66
C VAL A 499 10.32 15.55 11.35
N GLU A 500 10.33 14.51 12.19
CA GLU A 500 11.10 13.28 11.95
C GLU A 500 10.74 12.66 10.60
N TYR A 501 9.45 12.43 10.36
CA TYR A 501 8.96 11.83 9.13
C TYR A 501 9.29 12.68 7.90
N LEU A 502 9.04 13.99 7.95
CA LEU A 502 9.37 14.89 6.84
C LEU A 502 10.87 14.99 6.58
N HIS A 503 11.70 14.95 7.62
CA HIS A 503 13.15 15.03 7.50
C HIS A 503 13.77 13.81 6.78
N ARG A 504 13.06 12.68 6.70
CA ARG A 504 13.47 11.53 5.89
C ARG A 504 13.62 11.89 4.41
N ASP A 505 12.89 12.89 3.93
CA ASP A 505 13.05 13.45 2.59
C ASP A 505 14.09 14.58 2.59
N GLN A 506 15.25 14.29 1.98
CA GLN A 506 16.36 15.24 1.89
C GLN A 506 16.06 16.46 1.01
N ASN A 507 14.96 16.43 0.24
CA ASN A 507 14.55 17.54 -0.62
C ASN A 507 13.73 18.61 0.13
N LEU A 508 13.29 18.35 1.35
CA LEU A 508 12.46 19.28 2.13
C LEU A 508 13.31 20.22 3.01
N TYR A 509 12.93 21.49 3.02
CA TYR A 509 13.38 22.45 4.02
C TYR A 509 12.29 22.63 5.08
N ILE A 510 12.63 22.48 6.36
CA ILE A 510 11.64 22.52 7.45
C ILE A 510 11.97 23.70 8.36
N ILE A 511 10.97 24.53 8.63
CA ILE A 511 11.05 25.66 9.55
C ILE A 511 10.08 25.39 10.71
N VAL A 512 10.56 25.39 11.95
CA VAL A 512 9.74 25.23 13.15
C VAL A 512 9.56 26.58 13.83
N GLY A 513 8.34 27.11 13.81
CA GLY A 513 7.96 28.36 14.47
C GLY A 513 7.29 28.11 15.82
N SER A 514 7.76 28.77 16.88
CA SER A 514 7.09 28.77 18.19
C SER A 514 7.27 30.10 18.94
N GLN A 515 6.32 30.45 19.81
CA GLN A 515 6.49 31.53 20.79
C GLN A 515 7.48 31.14 21.89
N PHE A 516 7.68 29.84 22.10
CA PHE A 516 8.69 29.30 23.01
C PHE A 516 9.90 28.87 22.18
N LYS A 517 10.85 29.81 22.01
CA LYS A 517 12.00 29.61 21.13
C LYS A 517 12.86 28.41 21.54
N ASP A 518 13.04 28.21 22.84
CA ASP A 518 13.82 27.09 23.39
C ASP A 518 13.26 25.71 22.98
N GLU A 519 11.92 25.57 22.93
CA GLU A 519 11.26 24.33 22.47
C GLU A 519 11.51 24.09 20.98
N ALA A 520 11.40 25.14 20.16
CA ALA A 520 11.69 25.06 18.73
C ALA A 520 13.17 24.74 18.45
N ASP A 521 14.10 25.33 19.22
CA ASP A 521 15.53 25.04 19.14
C ASP A 521 15.86 23.60 19.54
N THR A 522 15.25 23.13 20.63
CA THR A 522 15.41 21.75 21.09
C THR A 522 14.90 20.75 20.06
N LEU A 523 13.81 21.07 19.36
CA LEU A 523 13.31 20.22 18.28
C LEU A 523 14.18 20.27 17.02
N ALA A 524 14.56 21.48 16.57
CA ALA A 524 15.36 21.66 15.36
C ALA A 524 16.76 21.06 15.49
N SER A 525 17.40 21.18 16.66
CA SER A 525 18.74 20.64 16.91
C SER A 525 18.84 19.11 16.82
N LYS A 526 17.72 18.39 16.90
CA LYS A 526 17.68 16.93 16.71
C LYS A 526 17.87 16.50 15.26
N TYR A 527 17.59 17.39 14.29
CA TYR A 527 17.56 17.06 12.87
C TYR A 527 18.38 18.07 12.06
N SER A 528 19.39 17.58 11.33
CA SER A 528 20.30 18.46 10.59
C SER A 528 19.57 19.23 9.50
N GLY A 529 19.72 20.56 9.48
CA GLY A 529 19.16 21.41 8.44
C GLY A 529 17.67 21.74 8.60
N VAL A 530 17.11 21.55 9.81
CA VAL A 530 15.84 22.13 10.25
C VAL A 530 16.12 23.51 10.88
N GLU A 531 15.39 24.54 10.48
CA GLU A 531 15.47 25.90 11.02
C GLU A 531 14.45 26.09 12.15
N SER A 532 14.84 26.80 13.20
CA SER A 532 13.93 27.22 14.27
C SER A 532 13.72 28.73 14.22
N LEU A 533 12.48 29.16 14.45
CA LEU A 533 12.09 30.56 14.39
C LEU A 533 11.21 30.94 15.59
N PHE A 534 11.46 32.11 16.16
CA PHE A 534 10.55 32.71 17.13
C PHE A 534 9.37 33.35 16.38
N ILE A 535 8.15 32.97 16.72
CA ILE A 535 6.95 33.57 16.12
C ILE A 535 5.79 33.61 17.12
N ASN A 536 5.15 34.76 17.24
CA ASN A 536 3.91 34.95 17.97
C ASN A 536 2.79 35.34 16.99
N VAL A 537 1.87 34.42 16.75
CA VAL A 537 0.76 34.58 15.78
C VAL A 537 -0.20 35.71 16.16
N LEU A 538 -0.25 36.12 17.43
CA LEU A 538 -1.19 37.15 17.92
C LEU A 538 -0.61 38.57 17.94
N GLU A 539 0.69 38.71 18.23
CA GLU A 539 1.31 40.03 18.45
C GLU A 539 1.87 40.66 17.17
N HIS A 540 2.28 39.83 16.19
CA HIS A 540 2.98 40.30 14.99
C HIS A 540 2.41 39.68 13.70
N PRO A 541 1.23 40.12 13.23
CA PRO A 541 0.60 39.59 12.03
C PRO A 541 1.44 39.80 10.75
N ASP A 542 2.19 40.90 10.66
CA ASP A 542 3.07 41.15 9.50
C ASP A 542 4.22 40.13 9.44
N SER A 543 4.82 39.82 10.60
CA SER A 543 5.85 38.78 10.70
C SER A 543 5.32 37.39 10.36
N LEU A 544 4.03 37.12 10.61
CA LEU A 544 3.40 35.86 10.22
C LEU A 544 3.33 35.70 8.70
N ASN A 545 2.93 36.76 7.99
CA ASN A 545 2.86 36.74 6.53
C ASN A 545 4.23 36.53 5.90
N ASP A 546 5.27 37.22 6.39
CA ASP A 546 6.65 37.08 5.88
C ASP A 546 7.17 35.65 5.99
N VAL A 547 6.84 34.98 7.10
CA VAL A 547 7.30 33.60 7.36
C VAL A 547 6.49 32.60 6.54
N ILE A 548 5.17 32.79 6.44
CA ILE A 548 4.31 31.94 5.61
C ILE A 548 4.70 32.06 4.13
N GLN A 549 5.07 33.24 3.66
CA GLN A 549 5.50 33.46 2.28
C GLN A 549 6.71 32.58 1.88
N ARG A 550 7.60 32.27 2.83
CA ARG A 550 8.78 31.40 2.63
C ARG A 550 8.41 29.92 2.45
N ALA A 551 7.22 29.50 2.86
CA ALA A 551 6.79 28.10 2.84
C ALA A 551 5.87 27.79 1.65
N ASP A 552 5.78 26.53 1.27
CA ASP A 552 4.82 26.02 0.27
C ASP A 552 3.59 25.43 0.97
N VAL A 553 3.83 24.74 2.10
CA VAL A 553 2.79 24.24 2.99
C VAL A 553 3.06 24.69 4.42
N VAL A 554 2.03 25.22 5.06
CA VAL A 554 2.01 25.56 6.48
C VAL A 554 1.30 24.45 7.23
N VAL A 555 1.86 24.00 8.34
CA VAL A 555 1.24 23.05 9.26
C VAL A 555 0.98 23.73 10.58
N SER A 556 -0.29 23.78 11.00
CA SER A 556 -0.67 24.36 12.29
C SER A 556 -0.94 23.27 13.32
N LEU A 557 -0.06 23.20 14.32
CA LEU A 557 -0.20 22.40 15.53
C LEU A 557 -0.51 23.27 16.76
N LEU A 558 -1.00 24.48 16.51
CA LEU A 558 -1.40 25.46 17.53
C LEU A 558 -2.84 25.21 18.03
N PRO A 559 -3.29 25.90 19.09
CA PRO A 559 -4.69 25.83 19.51
C PRO A 559 -5.66 26.17 18.38
N TYR A 560 -6.74 25.39 18.25
CA TYR A 560 -7.69 25.49 17.14
C TYR A 560 -8.35 26.88 16.99
N SER A 561 -8.42 27.67 18.07
CA SER A 561 -8.94 29.04 18.05
C SER A 561 -8.10 30.00 17.19
N LEU A 562 -6.85 29.65 16.90
CA LEU A 562 -5.93 30.46 16.09
C LEU A 562 -5.96 30.08 14.60
N HIS A 563 -6.62 28.98 14.24
CA HIS A 563 -6.56 28.44 12.87
C HIS A 563 -7.16 29.40 11.83
N HIS A 564 -8.18 30.19 12.18
CA HIS A 564 -8.76 31.15 11.24
C HIS A 564 -7.78 32.28 10.89
N ILE A 565 -6.91 32.69 11.83
CA ILE A 565 -5.89 33.74 11.61
C ILE A 565 -4.85 33.21 10.63
N ILE A 566 -4.37 31.99 10.88
CA ILE A 566 -3.36 31.32 10.04
C ILE A 566 -3.93 31.02 8.65
N ALA A 567 -5.17 30.54 8.56
CA ALA A 567 -5.86 30.27 7.30
C ALA A 567 -6.00 31.54 6.45
N LYS A 568 -6.40 32.68 7.04
CA LYS A 568 -6.48 33.97 6.33
C LYS A 568 -5.11 34.40 5.78
N SER A 569 -4.06 34.27 6.59
CA SER A 569 -2.68 34.58 6.15
C SER A 569 -2.22 33.64 5.02
N CYS A 570 -2.52 32.34 5.12
CA CYS A 570 -2.23 31.36 4.06
C CYS A 570 -2.97 31.69 2.75
N ILE A 571 -4.23 32.10 2.82
CA ILE A 571 -5.02 32.55 1.64
C ILE A 571 -4.37 33.78 1.01
N GLN A 572 -4.01 34.78 1.81
CA GLN A 572 -3.36 36.01 1.32
C GLN A 572 -2.02 35.71 0.62
N MET A 573 -1.22 34.81 1.19
CA MET A 573 0.08 34.42 0.65
C MET A 573 0.02 33.27 -0.37
N LYS A 574 -1.18 32.76 -0.67
CA LYS A 574 -1.45 31.62 -1.55
C LYS A 574 -0.68 30.34 -1.19
N LYS A 575 -0.62 30.01 0.11
CA LYS A 575 0.06 28.82 0.64
C LYS A 575 -0.95 27.81 1.18
N HIS A 576 -0.61 26.52 1.08
CA HIS A 576 -1.48 25.46 1.58
C HIS A 576 -1.41 25.35 3.11
N LEU A 577 -2.47 24.82 3.74
CA LEU A 577 -2.55 24.65 5.19
C LEU A 577 -2.97 23.22 5.55
N VAL A 578 -2.29 22.60 6.51
CA VAL A 578 -2.67 21.31 7.10
C VAL A 578 -2.86 21.45 8.60
N THR A 579 -3.95 20.92 9.15
CA THR A 579 -4.23 20.95 10.59
C THR A 579 -4.80 19.62 11.10
N ALA A 580 -4.49 19.27 12.36
CA ALA A 580 -5.06 18.10 13.04
C ALA A 580 -6.29 18.41 13.91
N SER A 581 -6.83 19.63 13.81
CA SER A 581 -7.97 20.06 14.62
C SER A 581 -9.28 19.92 13.86
N TYR A 582 -10.37 19.85 14.61
CA TYR A 582 -11.73 19.97 14.10
C TYR A 582 -11.92 21.22 13.24
N LEU A 583 -12.66 21.08 12.14
CA LEU A 583 -13.05 22.19 11.28
C LEU A 583 -14.08 23.08 12.00
N ASN A 584 -13.65 24.26 12.46
CA ASN A 584 -14.55 25.23 13.05
C ASN A 584 -15.28 26.07 11.98
N ASN A 585 -16.37 26.75 12.36
CA ASN A 585 -17.17 27.55 11.45
C ASN A 585 -16.38 28.70 10.81
N GLU A 586 -15.44 29.31 11.55
CA GLU A 586 -14.62 30.42 11.05
C GLU A 586 -13.74 29.99 9.87
N VAL A 587 -13.09 28.82 9.95
CA VAL A 587 -12.29 28.27 8.85
C VAL A 587 -13.19 27.73 7.74
N LYS A 588 -14.34 27.14 8.07
CA LYS A 588 -15.31 26.63 7.08
C LYS A 588 -15.81 27.73 6.15
N CYS A 589 -16.06 28.94 6.68
CA CYS A 589 -16.50 30.10 5.89
C CYS A 589 -15.44 30.58 4.88
N LEU A 590 -14.18 30.18 5.03
CA LEU A 590 -13.10 30.56 4.11
C LEU A 590 -13.00 29.64 2.89
N HIS A 591 -13.94 28.71 2.67
CA HIS A 591 -13.88 27.74 1.57
C HIS A 591 -13.76 28.43 0.20
N GLU A 592 -14.64 29.39 -0.10
CA GLU A 592 -14.65 30.11 -1.38
C GLU A 592 -13.39 30.95 -1.58
N GLU A 593 -12.92 31.62 -0.52
CA GLU A 593 -11.68 32.41 -0.55
C GLU A 593 -10.46 31.52 -0.81
N ALA A 594 -10.37 30.37 -0.13
CA ALA A 594 -9.31 29.39 -0.33
C ALA A 594 -9.36 28.74 -1.73
N TYR A 595 -10.57 28.47 -2.25
CA TYR A 595 -10.76 27.96 -3.60
C TYR A 595 -10.33 28.98 -4.66
N ALA A 596 -10.74 30.25 -4.50
CA ALA A 596 -10.35 31.34 -5.40
C ALA A 596 -8.84 31.64 -5.36
N ALA A 597 -8.19 31.42 -4.21
CA ALA A 597 -6.73 31.54 -4.06
C ALA A 597 -5.95 30.33 -4.59
N ASP A 598 -6.62 29.29 -5.10
CA ASP A 598 -6.03 28.01 -5.56
C ASP A 598 -5.21 27.29 -4.48
N ILE A 599 -5.68 27.34 -3.22
CA ILE A 599 -5.02 26.65 -2.11
C ILE A 599 -5.87 25.52 -1.52
N THR A 600 -5.18 24.53 -0.94
CA THR A 600 -5.79 23.45 -0.18
C THR A 600 -5.62 23.74 1.33
N ILE A 601 -6.73 23.75 2.06
CA ILE A 601 -6.75 23.77 3.54
C ILE A 601 -7.31 22.44 4.01
N LEU A 602 -6.43 21.51 4.42
CA LEU A 602 -6.83 20.17 4.87
C LEU A 602 -6.86 20.11 6.40
N ASN A 603 -8.03 19.82 6.95
CA ASN A 603 -8.25 19.72 8.39
C ASN A 603 -8.51 18.29 8.82
N GLU A 604 -8.61 18.08 10.14
CA GLU A 604 -9.01 16.79 10.72
C GLU A 604 -8.11 15.62 10.31
N ILE A 605 -6.80 15.85 10.25
CA ILE A 605 -5.81 14.80 9.89
C ILE A 605 -4.85 14.46 11.03
N GLY A 606 -5.38 14.08 12.19
CA GLY A 606 -4.62 13.55 13.32
C GLY A 606 -4.99 12.11 13.69
N LEU A 607 -5.22 11.87 14.98
CA LEU A 607 -5.74 10.61 15.51
C LEU A 607 -7.27 10.64 15.58
N ASP A 608 -7.80 11.61 16.33
CA ASP A 608 -9.22 11.88 16.54
C ASP A 608 -9.37 13.41 16.75
N PRO A 609 -9.70 14.17 15.69
CA PRO A 609 -10.16 13.71 14.38
C PRO A 609 -9.00 13.39 13.40
N GLY A 610 -9.10 12.28 12.69
CA GLY A 610 -8.13 11.81 11.69
C GLY A 610 -8.23 10.32 11.42
N ILE A 611 -7.30 9.52 11.96
CA ILE A 611 -7.28 8.05 11.79
C ILE A 611 -8.65 7.42 12.07
N ASP A 612 -9.40 7.93 13.05
CA ASP A 612 -10.75 7.49 13.34
C ASP A 612 -11.68 7.62 12.12
N HIS A 613 -11.62 8.76 11.41
CA HIS A 613 -12.37 8.99 10.17
C HIS A 613 -11.93 8.03 9.07
N LEU A 614 -10.60 7.87 8.89
CA LEU A 614 -10.06 7.05 7.82
C LEU A 614 -10.51 5.59 7.95
N LEU A 615 -10.41 5.02 9.17
CA LEU A 615 -10.83 3.65 9.45
C LEU A 615 -12.35 3.46 9.34
N ALA A 616 -13.15 4.43 9.80
CA ALA A 616 -14.61 4.37 9.68
C ALA A 616 -15.03 4.39 8.20
N LEU A 617 -14.47 5.31 7.41
CA LEU A 617 -14.83 5.48 6.00
C LEU A 617 -14.35 4.32 5.11
N GLU A 618 -13.16 3.75 5.38
CA GLU A 618 -12.70 2.54 4.70
C GLU A 618 -13.72 1.40 4.89
N CYS A 619 -14.17 1.18 6.13
CA CYS A 619 -15.19 0.17 6.44
C CYS A 619 -16.56 0.50 5.83
N PHE A 620 -17.01 1.75 5.90
CA PHE A 620 -18.29 2.16 5.31
C PHE A 620 -18.32 1.96 3.80
N ASP A 621 -17.23 2.25 3.11
CA ASP A 621 -17.13 2.02 1.68
C ASP A 621 -17.14 0.52 1.35
N GLU A 622 -16.47 -0.32 2.14
CA GLU A 622 -16.57 -1.78 1.99
C GLU A 622 -18.01 -2.30 2.21
N ILE A 623 -18.71 -1.78 3.23
CA ILE A 623 -20.09 -2.14 3.53
C ILE A 623 -21.02 -1.74 2.38
N ARG A 624 -20.90 -0.51 1.89
CA ARG A 624 -21.69 0.00 0.76
C ARG A 624 -21.44 -0.77 -0.54
N GLN A 625 -20.18 -1.11 -0.82
CA GLN A 625 -19.83 -1.92 -1.99
C GLN A 625 -20.50 -3.30 -1.96
N ALA A 626 -20.67 -3.87 -0.77
CA ALA A 626 -21.40 -5.11 -0.55
C ALA A 626 -22.93 -4.92 -0.35
N ASN A 627 -23.48 -3.74 -0.68
CA ASN A 627 -24.88 -3.35 -0.51
C ASN A 627 -25.41 -3.45 0.94
N GLY A 628 -24.52 -3.43 1.94
CA GLY A 628 -24.90 -3.34 3.34
C GLY A 628 -25.33 -1.92 3.70
N ARG A 629 -26.22 -1.80 4.67
CA ARG A 629 -26.69 -0.56 5.26
C ARG A 629 -26.17 -0.43 6.69
N ILE A 630 -25.69 0.75 7.05
CA ILE A 630 -25.19 1.04 8.40
C ILE A 630 -26.37 1.50 9.25
N GLU A 631 -26.73 0.72 10.27
CA GLU A 631 -27.84 1.01 11.20
C GLU A 631 -27.35 1.64 12.51
N SER A 632 -26.08 1.41 12.90
CA SER A 632 -25.47 2.09 14.04
C SER A 632 -23.98 2.31 13.82
N PHE A 633 -23.48 3.44 14.32
CA PHE A 633 -22.07 3.78 14.38
C PHE A 633 -21.72 4.37 15.75
N VAL A 634 -20.85 3.69 16.49
CA VAL A 634 -20.32 4.14 17.77
C VAL A 634 -18.79 4.13 17.69
N SER A 635 -18.15 5.25 18.01
CA SER A 635 -16.70 5.42 17.94
C SER A 635 -16.15 5.93 19.27
N TRP A 636 -15.23 5.18 19.87
CA TRP A 636 -14.59 5.49 21.13
C TRP A 636 -13.09 5.65 20.94
N CYS A 637 -12.51 6.76 21.39
CA CYS A 637 -11.07 6.99 21.31
C CYS A 637 -10.51 7.53 22.64
N GLY A 638 -9.32 7.09 23.04
CA GLY A 638 -8.63 7.64 24.20
C GLY A 638 -7.12 7.51 24.10
N GLY A 639 -6.43 8.63 24.39
CA GLY A 639 -5.03 8.63 24.76
C GLY A 639 -4.88 8.57 26.27
N LEU A 640 -4.27 7.50 26.76
CA LEU A 640 -4.19 7.12 28.16
C LEU A 640 -2.72 6.83 28.52
N PRO A 641 -2.33 6.81 29.80
CA PRO A 641 -1.11 6.11 30.19
C PRO A 641 -1.26 4.62 29.88
N ALA A 642 -0.14 3.93 29.62
CA ALA A 642 -0.15 2.48 29.63
C ALA A 642 -0.63 1.97 31.01
N PRO A 643 -1.28 0.79 31.11
CA PRO A 643 -1.86 0.32 32.37
C PRO A 643 -0.86 0.33 33.54
N GLU A 644 0.38 -0.04 33.28
CA GLU A 644 1.49 -0.02 34.24
C GLU A 644 1.86 1.39 34.74
N SER A 645 1.59 2.44 33.96
CA SER A 645 1.87 3.85 34.27
C SER A 645 0.62 4.63 34.73
N SER A 646 -0.51 3.92 34.93
CA SER A 646 -1.80 4.52 35.29
C SER A 646 -2.02 4.72 36.79
N CYS A 647 -1.04 4.38 37.64
CA CYS A 647 -1.17 4.41 39.10
C CYS A 647 -1.11 5.85 39.67
N ASN A 648 -2.17 6.63 39.45
CA ASN A 648 -2.38 7.94 40.05
C ASN A 648 -3.89 8.18 40.30
N PRO A 649 -4.28 9.21 41.08
CA PRO A 649 -5.67 9.39 41.49
C PRO A 649 -6.67 9.51 40.34
N LEU A 650 -6.26 10.11 39.22
CA LEU A 650 -7.10 10.25 38.02
C LEU A 650 -6.94 9.08 37.05
N ARG A 651 -5.97 8.18 37.27
CA ARG A 651 -5.55 7.16 36.30
C ARG A 651 -5.25 7.76 34.92
N TYR A 652 -4.72 8.98 34.90
CA TYR A 652 -4.48 9.74 33.69
C TYR A 652 -3.16 10.51 33.79
N LYS A 653 -2.47 10.68 32.68
CA LYS A 653 -1.27 11.50 32.56
C LYS A 653 -1.40 12.40 31.32
N PHE A 654 -0.91 13.62 31.42
CA PHE A 654 -1.12 14.64 30.39
C PHE A 654 0.00 14.59 29.35
N SER A 655 -0.35 14.17 28.12
CA SER A 655 0.50 14.28 26.93
C SER A 655 0.25 15.57 26.13
N TRP A 656 -0.72 16.39 26.57
CA TRP A 656 -1.09 17.68 26.00
C TRP A 656 -1.75 18.56 27.07
N SER A 657 -2.10 19.81 26.73
CA SER A 657 -2.58 20.82 27.68
C SER A 657 -3.72 20.32 28.60
N PRO A 658 -3.49 20.23 29.94
CA PRO A 658 -4.52 19.77 30.89
C PRO A 658 -5.81 20.60 30.84
N ARG A 659 -5.69 21.89 30.54
CA ARG A 659 -6.81 22.80 30.44
C ARG A 659 -7.86 22.31 29.45
N GLY A 660 -7.44 21.85 28.27
CA GLY A 660 -8.37 21.38 27.25
C GLY A 660 -9.00 20.03 27.61
N VAL A 661 -8.26 19.14 28.29
CA VAL A 661 -8.80 17.87 28.82
C VAL A 661 -9.92 18.16 29.81
N LEU A 662 -9.66 19.03 30.79
CA LEU A 662 -10.62 19.38 31.85
C LEU A 662 -11.83 20.15 31.29
N LEU A 663 -11.62 21.10 30.39
CA LEU A 663 -12.71 21.85 29.77
C LEU A 663 -13.64 20.95 28.93
N ASN A 664 -13.10 19.89 28.31
CA ASN A 664 -13.93 18.92 27.60
C ASN A 664 -14.93 18.22 28.52
N THR A 665 -14.60 18.04 29.81
CA THR A 665 -15.52 17.43 30.80
C THR A 665 -16.69 18.32 31.20
N LEU A 666 -16.61 19.62 30.90
CA LEU A 666 -17.67 20.61 31.11
C LEU A 666 -18.46 20.90 29.83
N SER A 667 -17.99 20.39 28.68
CA SER A 667 -18.59 20.69 27.38
C SER A 667 -19.92 19.94 27.22
N PRO A 668 -20.91 20.52 26.53
CA PRO A 668 -22.13 19.80 26.18
C PRO A 668 -21.82 18.66 25.21
N ALA A 669 -22.71 17.67 25.16
CA ALA A 669 -22.66 16.61 24.16
C ALA A 669 -24.02 16.36 23.52
N LYS A 670 -24.02 15.99 22.24
CA LYS A 670 -25.22 15.72 21.45
C LYS A 670 -24.99 14.54 20.51
N TYR A 671 -25.87 13.56 20.51
CA TYR A 671 -25.71 12.35 19.69
C TYR A 671 -27.06 11.69 19.35
N TYR A 672 -27.05 10.75 18.42
CA TYR A 672 -28.23 9.93 18.12
C TYR A 672 -28.18 8.61 18.88
N HIS A 673 -29.29 8.22 19.50
CA HIS A 673 -29.48 6.93 20.12
C HIS A 673 -30.89 6.43 19.84
N GLU A 674 -31.00 5.25 19.23
CA GLU A 674 -32.28 4.61 18.89
C GLU A 674 -33.26 5.55 18.13
N GLY A 675 -32.72 6.34 17.20
CA GLY A 675 -33.47 7.27 16.37
C GLY A 675 -33.80 8.62 17.04
N GLN A 676 -33.49 8.78 18.32
CA GLN A 676 -33.71 10.03 19.07
C GLN A 676 -32.42 10.81 19.26
N ILE A 677 -32.54 12.13 19.36
CA ILE A 677 -31.43 13.02 19.70
C ILE A 677 -31.33 13.07 21.23
N VAL A 678 -30.18 12.69 21.76
CA VAL A 678 -29.83 12.86 23.17
C VAL A 678 -28.95 14.10 23.30
N GLU A 679 -29.36 15.04 24.15
CA GLU A 679 -28.61 16.26 24.48
C GLU A 679 -28.23 16.25 25.97
N ILE A 680 -26.95 16.49 26.23
CA ILE A 680 -26.37 16.62 27.56
C ILE A 680 -25.89 18.06 27.69
N ALA A 681 -26.41 18.76 28.72
CA ALA A 681 -26.05 20.14 28.97
C ALA A 681 -24.57 20.28 29.39
N GLY A 682 -23.98 21.43 29.06
CA GLY A 682 -22.67 21.80 29.58
C GLY A 682 -22.74 22.16 31.07
N GLY A 683 -21.60 22.13 31.75
CA GLY A 683 -21.49 22.49 33.17
C GLY A 683 -21.26 21.33 34.15
N GLY A 684 -21.10 20.10 33.63
CA GLY A 684 -20.63 18.94 34.42
C GLY A 684 -21.47 17.68 34.28
N ASP A 685 -22.70 17.78 33.75
CA ASP A 685 -23.62 16.65 33.59
C ASP A 685 -23.02 15.51 32.76
N LEU A 686 -22.10 15.82 31.84
CA LEU A 686 -21.40 14.83 31.02
C LEU A 686 -20.76 13.69 31.84
N MET A 687 -20.14 14.02 32.97
CA MET A 687 -19.48 13.01 33.82
C MET A 687 -20.46 12.10 34.56
N SER A 688 -21.76 12.42 34.57
CA SER A 688 -22.81 11.55 35.11
C SER A 688 -23.37 10.54 34.09
N THR A 689 -23.02 10.67 32.81
CA THR A 689 -23.55 9.87 31.70
C THR A 689 -22.58 8.78 31.20
N VAL A 690 -21.57 8.47 32.01
CA VAL A 690 -20.46 7.59 31.64
C VAL A 690 -20.91 6.13 31.55
N GLN A 691 -20.41 5.42 30.55
CA GLN A 691 -20.69 4.01 30.31
C GLN A 691 -19.45 3.17 30.60
N ASN A 692 -19.65 2.00 31.23
CA ASN A 692 -18.59 1.01 31.34
C ASN A 692 -18.42 0.29 30.01
N LEU A 693 -17.17 0.08 29.58
CA LEU A 693 -16.85 -0.47 28.27
C LEU A 693 -15.91 -1.67 28.42
N ASP A 694 -16.41 -2.86 28.09
CA ASP A 694 -15.70 -4.13 28.32
C ASP A 694 -15.30 -4.82 27.00
N PHE A 695 -15.26 -4.08 25.88
CA PHE A 695 -14.92 -4.62 24.54
C PHE A 695 -13.45 -5.08 24.42
N LEU A 696 -12.58 -4.66 25.35
CA LEU A 696 -11.24 -5.24 25.55
C LEU A 696 -11.11 -5.69 27.01
N PRO A 697 -11.37 -6.97 27.33
CA PRO A 697 -11.43 -7.46 28.72
C PRO A 697 -10.17 -7.22 29.58
N GLY A 698 -9.02 -6.99 28.95
CA GLY A 698 -7.77 -6.66 29.64
C GLY A 698 -7.67 -5.20 30.13
N PHE A 699 -8.60 -4.32 29.74
CA PHE A 699 -8.60 -2.92 30.14
C PHE A 699 -9.90 -2.56 30.88
N ALA A 700 -9.78 -1.89 32.02
CA ALA A 700 -10.93 -1.36 32.76
C ALA A 700 -11.31 0.02 32.19
N LEU A 701 -12.09 0.04 31.11
CA LEU A 701 -12.44 1.27 30.40
C LEU A 701 -13.82 1.81 30.80
N GLU A 702 -13.94 3.13 30.71
CA GLU A 702 -15.19 3.86 30.75
C GLU A 702 -15.20 4.91 29.63
N GLY A 703 -16.38 5.29 29.14
CA GLY A 703 -16.49 6.27 28.07
C GLY A 703 -17.66 7.23 28.24
N PHE A 704 -17.47 8.45 27.74
CA PHE A 704 -18.50 9.49 27.71
C PHE A 704 -18.57 10.17 26.33
N PRO A 705 -19.75 10.62 25.87
CA PRO A 705 -19.92 11.25 24.56
C PRO A 705 -19.07 12.51 24.37
N ASN A 706 -18.67 12.81 23.13
CA ASN A 706 -17.86 13.96 22.77
C ASN A 706 -18.61 14.92 21.86
N ARG A 707 -18.72 16.19 22.28
CA ARG A 707 -19.19 17.31 21.44
C ARG A 707 -20.48 16.94 20.70
N ASP A 708 -20.58 17.29 19.42
CA ASP A 708 -21.74 16.97 18.59
C ASP A 708 -21.43 15.83 17.61
N SER A 709 -22.06 14.68 17.82
CA SER A 709 -22.00 13.53 16.94
C SER A 709 -23.06 13.54 15.84
N THR A 710 -24.07 14.42 15.92
CA THR A 710 -25.22 14.41 15.00
C THR A 710 -24.84 14.79 13.57
N ILE A 711 -23.82 15.62 13.42
CA ILE A 711 -23.28 16.05 12.12
C ILE A 711 -22.73 14.88 11.29
N TYR A 712 -22.30 13.78 11.93
CA TYR A 712 -21.66 12.66 11.23
C TYR A 712 -22.63 11.82 10.39
N LYS A 713 -23.95 11.95 10.60
CA LYS A 713 -24.95 11.37 9.69
C LYS A 713 -24.79 11.89 8.27
N GLU A 714 -24.60 13.19 8.14
CA GLU A 714 -24.41 13.85 6.85
C GLU A 714 -22.98 13.67 6.35
N LEU A 715 -21.98 13.97 7.19
CA LEU A 715 -20.57 13.91 6.81
C LEU A 715 -20.13 12.53 6.33
N TYR A 716 -20.61 11.47 6.99
CA TYR A 716 -20.30 10.10 6.58
C TYR A 716 -21.33 9.49 5.66
N ASN A 717 -22.40 10.19 5.28
CA ASN A 717 -23.48 9.64 4.46
C ASN A 717 -24.09 8.34 5.05
N ILE A 718 -24.53 8.44 6.32
CA ILE A 718 -25.18 7.37 7.10
C ILE A 718 -26.49 7.88 7.71
N GLN A 719 -27.32 8.62 6.95
CA GLN A 719 -28.55 9.26 7.46
C GLN A 719 -29.52 8.26 8.10
N HIS A 720 -29.45 7.01 7.62
CA HIS A 720 -30.24 5.88 8.05
C HIS A 720 -29.88 5.28 9.41
N ALA A 721 -28.71 5.61 9.98
CA ALA A 721 -28.28 5.03 11.24
C ALA A 721 -29.13 5.56 12.40
N ASP A 722 -29.68 4.67 13.23
CA ASP A 722 -30.49 5.04 14.39
C ASP A 722 -29.63 5.54 15.55
N THR A 723 -28.42 5.00 15.68
CA THR A 723 -27.46 5.39 16.72
C THR A 723 -26.17 5.89 16.08
N VAL A 724 -25.75 7.12 16.42
CA VAL A 724 -24.50 7.74 15.96
C VAL A 724 -23.86 8.46 17.14
N LEU A 725 -22.78 7.90 17.67
CA LEU A 725 -22.06 8.40 18.84
C LEU A 725 -20.55 8.40 18.60
N ARG A 726 -19.90 9.51 18.89
CA ARG A 726 -18.45 9.60 19.08
C ARG A 726 -18.17 9.97 20.53
N GLY A 727 -17.18 9.36 21.16
CA GLY A 727 -16.91 9.54 22.57
C GLY A 727 -15.45 9.34 22.97
N THR A 728 -15.13 9.80 24.17
CA THR A 728 -13.79 9.68 24.78
C THR A 728 -13.72 8.45 25.68
N LEU A 729 -12.61 7.72 25.61
CA LEU A 729 -12.25 6.66 26.55
C LEU A 729 -11.37 7.17 27.69
N ARG A 730 -11.63 6.66 28.90
CA ARG A 730 -10.80 6.80 30.10
C ARG A 730 -10.71 5.47 30.84
N PHE A 731 -9.78 5.38 31.78
CA PHE A 731 -9.80 4.27 32.73
C PHE A 731 -10.90 4.48 33.75
N ARG A 732 -11.52 3.38 34.17
CA ARG A 732 -12.63 3.34 35.13
C ARG A 732 -12.29 4.15 36.38
N GLY A 733 -13.20 5.02 36.81
CA GLY A 733 -13.09 5.89 37.98
C GLY A 733 -12.63 7.32 37.67
N TYR A 734 -12.18 7.61 36.45
CA TYR A 734 -11.77 8.97 36.06
C TYR A 734 -12.93 9.97 36.19
N ALA A 735 -14.09 9.64 35.63
CA ALA A 735 -15.25 10.53 35.62
C ALA A 735 -15.77 10.85 37.03
N ASP A 736 -15.78 9.85 37.91
CA ASP A 736 -16.13 10.05 39.33
C ASP A 736 -15.18 11.04 40.02
N ARG A 737 -13.88 10.93 39.74
CA ARG A 737 -12.87 11.85 40.31
C ARG A 737 -13.02 13.26 39.77
N ILE A 738 -13.26 13.40 38.46
CA ILE A 738 -13.53 14.70 37.83
C ILE A 738 -14.80 15.33 38.41
N GLN A 739 -15.86 14.55 38.64
CA GLN A 739 -17.08 15.03 39.27
C GLN A 739 -16.79 15.58 40.69
N GLY A 740 -15.88 14.97 41.43
CA GLY A 740 -15.38 15.53 42.69
C GLY A 740 -14.75 16.92 42.52
N LEU A 741 -13.91 17.11 41.50
CA LEU A 741 -13.32 18.41 41.19
C LEU A 741 -14.36 19.45 40.74
N GLN A 742 -15.42 19.02 40.05
CA GLN A 742 -16.56 19.84 39.65
C GLN A 742 -17.35 20.34 40.86
N LEU A 743 -17.75 19.43 41.76
CA LEU A 743 -18.55 19.75 42.95
C LEU A 743 -17.82 20.69 43.93
N LEU A 744 -16.49 20.63 43.96
CA LEU A 744 -15.67 21.56 44.73
C LEU A 744 -15.49 22.92 44.05
N GLY A 745 -15.77 23.05 42.75
CA GLY A 745 -15.55 24.28 41.98
C GLY A 745 -14.10 24.48 41.50
N LEU A 746 -13.28 23.41 41.50
CA LEU A 746 -11.87 23.49 41.09
C LEU A 746 -11.66 23.54 39.58
N ILE A 747 -12.68 23.18 38.78
CA ILE A 747 -12.63 23.29 37.33
C ILE A 747 -13.49 24.42 36.77
N ASP A 748 -13.85 25.40 37.60
CA ASP A 748 -14.55 26.60 37.16
C ASP A 748 -13.64 27.48 36.26
N PRO A 749 -14.05 27.81 35.02
CA PRO A 749 -13.30 28.70 34.14
C PRO A 749 -13.43 30.19 34.50
N ASN A 750 -14.27 30.56 35.46
CA ASN A 750 -14.49 31.95 35.85
C ASN A 750 -13.42 32.45 36.83
N PRO A 751 -13.07 33.75 36.80
CA PRO A 751 -12.13 34.34 37.76
C PRO A 751 -12.64 34.20 39.19
N HIS A 752 -11.74 33.80 40.11
CA HIS A 752 -12.07 33.67 41.54
C HIS A 752 -11.29 34.69 42.37
N PRO A 753 -11.91 35.44 43.31
CA PRO A 753 -11.25 36.51 44.06
C PRO A 753 -9.95 36.09 44.77
N ILE A 754 -9.93 34.91 45.41
CA ILE A 754 -8.75 34.40 46.13
C ILE A 754 -7.55 34.12 45.18
N LEU A 755 -7.79 33.92 43.89
CA LEU A 755 -6.80 33.64 42.85
C LEU A 755 -6.35 34.89 42.10
N HIS A 756 -6.69 36.08 42.60
CA HIS A 756 -6.23 37.34 42.02
C HIS A 756 -4.69 37.43 42.08
N PRO A 757 -3.98 37.76 40.97
CA PRO A 757 -2.51 37.78 40.93
C PRO A 757 -1.86 38.68 41.97
N ASN A 758 -2.50 39.80 42.30
CA ASN A 758 -1.99 40.78 43.29
C ASN A 758 -2.47 40.51 44.72
N GLY A 759 -3.17 39.39 44.98
CA GLY A 759 -3.61 39.02 46.32
C GLY A 759 -2.52 38.31 47.14
N PRO A 760 -2.70 38.13 48.47
CA PRO A 760 -1.73 37.47 49.35
C PRO A 760 -1.46 36.03 48.93
N GLU A 761 -0.24 35.52 49.11
CA GLU A 761 0.08 34.12 48.81
C GLU A 761 -0.82 33.17 49.59
N ILE A 762 -1.27 32.10 48.93
CA ILE A 762 -2.17 31.10 49.52
C ILE A 762 -1.62 29.70 49.27
N THR A 763 -1.97 28.79 50.15
CA THR A 763 -1.69 27.35 50.01
C THR A 763 -2.86 26.63 49.34
N TRP A 764 -2.61 25.40 48.87
CA TRP A 764 -3.69 24.55 48.34
C TRP A 764 -4.78 24.28 49.37
N ARG A 765 -4.39 24.02 50.62
CA ARG A 765 -5.32 23.91 51.76
C ARG A 765 -6.19 25.15 51.92
N ALA A 766 -5.59 26.34 51.90
CA ALA A 766 -6.33 27.59 52.03
C ALA A 766 -7.34 27.79 50.88
N LEU A 767 -6.96 27.42 49.65
CA LEU A 767 -7.85 27.45 48.50
C LEU A 767 -9.04 26.49 48.67
N VAL A 768 -8.80 25.25 49.10
CA VAL A 768 -9.88 24.27 49.34
C VAL A 768 -10.80 24.72 50.47
N CYS A 769 -10.25 25.22 51.59
CA CYS A 769 -11.05 25.77 52.69
C CYS A 769 -11.95 26.92 52.20
N ASN A 770 -11.44 27.79 51.34
CA ASN A 770 -12.22 28.88 50.77
C ASN A 770 -13.34 28.41 49.84
N LEU A 771 -13.07 27.42 48.98
CA LEU A 771 -14.08 26.81 48.10
C LEU A 771 -15.17 26.05 48.88
N LEU A 772 -14.84 25.54 50.07
CA LEU A 772 -15.80 24.97 51.02
C LEU A 772 -16.59 26.03 51.82
N GLY A 773 -16.29 27.31 51.66
CA GLY A 773 -16.93 28.40 52.40
C GLY A 773 -16.47 28.53 53.86
N LEU A 774 -15.28 28.01 54.20
CA LEU A 774 -14.70 28.14 55.55
C LEU A 774 -13.98 29.49 55.71
N ALA A 775 -14.12 30.08 56.91
CA ALA A 775 -13.55 31.40 57.23
C ALA A 775 -12.05 31.36 57.57
N SER A 776 -11.50 30.21 57.96
CA SER A 776 -10.08 29.99 58.26
C SER A 776 -9.59 28.64 57.75
N ASP A 777 -8.28 28.54 57.52
CA ASP A 777 -7.57 27.31 57.15
C ASP A 777 -7.03 26.51 58.35
N ASP A 778 -7.16 27.07 59.57
CA ASP A 778 -6.82 26.47 60.88
C ASP A 778 -7.85 25.45 61.40
N ILE A 779 -8.47 24.71 60.47
CA ILE A 779 -9.35 23.58 60.79
C ILE A 779 -8.50 22.32 60.99
N PHE A 780 -8.82 21.47 61.97
CA PHE A 780 -8.15 20.16 62.10
C PHE A 780 -8.25 19.35 60.79
N TYR A 781 -7.17 18.68 60.42
CA TYR A 781 -7.04 17.99 59.12
C TYR A 781 -8.15 16.95 58.88
N GLU A 782 -8.49 16.16 59.89
CA GLU A 782 -9.58 15.17 59.82
C GLU A 782 -10.95 15.82 59.64
N ASN A 783 -11.21 16.96 60.30
CA ASN A 783 -12.46 17.69 60.14
C ASN A 783 -12.57 18.32 58.73
N LEU A 784 -11.45 18.75 58.15
CA LEU A 784 -11.41 19.23 56.77
C LEU A 784 -11.76 18.12 55.79
N LYS A 785 -11.21 16.91 55.99
CA LYS A 785 -11.55 15.72 55.18
C LYS A 785 -13.03 15.37 55.28
N GLN A 786 -13.58 15.37 56.48
CA GLN A 786 -15.00 15.07 56.69
C GLN A 786 -15.90 16.08 55.95
N LYS A 787 -15.63 17.38 56.10
CA LYS A 787 -16.37 18.43 55.37
C LYS A 787 -16.22 18.32 53.86
N LEU A 788 -15.04 17.91 53.39
CA LEU A 788 -14.81 17.64 51.99
C LEU A 788 -15.64 16.45 51.50
N ALA A 789 -15.66 15.34 52.23
CA ALA A 789 -16.46 14.16 51.90
C ALA A 789 -17.96 14.49 51.86
N GLU A 790 -18.45 15.31 52.80
CA GLU A 790 -19.83 15.82 52.80
C GLU A 790 -20.13 16.67 51.56
N ARG A 791 -19.26 17.62 51.19
CA ARG A 791 -19.43 18.46 49.99
C ARG A 791 -19.47 17.65 48.70
N LEU A 792 -18.65 16.61 48.61
CA LEU A 792 -18.50 15.78 47.41
C LEU A 792 -19.45 14.60 47.35
N ASN A 793 -20.19 14.36 48.45
CA ASN A 793 -21.05 13.21 48.66
C ASN A 793 -20.33 11.86 48.41
N SER A 794 -19.04 11.77 48.77
CA SER A 794 -18.21 10.57 48.59
C SER A 794 -16.87 10.69 49.32
N GLU A 795 -16.56 9.72 50.19
CA GLU A 795 -15.24 9.60 50.84
C GLU A 795 -14.14 9.31 49.82
N ASP A 796 -14.45 8.48 48.82
CA ASP A 796 -13.53 8.13 47.75
C ASP A 796 -13.10 9.38 46.96
N ARG A 797 -14.04 10.29 46.64
CA ARG A 797 -13.70 11.55 45.92
C ARG A 797 -12.84 12.47 46.78
N ALA A 798 -13.14 12.56 48.07
CA ALA A 798 -12.34 13.35 49.01
C ALA A 798 -10.90 12.81 49.10
N LYS A 799 -10.75 11.48 49.16
CA LYS A 799 -9.44 10.81 49.12
C LYS A 799 -8.65 11.13 47.85
N SER A 800 -9.30 11.20 46.68
CA SER A 800 -8.60 11.59 45.44
C SER A 800 -8.08 13.03 45.48
N ILE A 801 -8.82 13.97 46.08
CA ILE A 801 -8.36 15.36 46.25
C ILE A 801 -7.16 15.42 47.21
N GLU A 802 -7.19 14.61 48.27
CA GLU A 802 -6.06 14.44 49.19
C GLU A 802 -4.83 13.86 48.48
N GLU A 803 -4.95 12.75 47.77
CA GLU A 803 -3.84 12.08 47.06
C GLU A 803 -3.26 12.98 45.94
N LEU A 804 -4.08 13.84 45.33
CA LEU A 804 -3.62 14.88 44.41
C LEU A 804 -2.80 15.97 45.11
N GLY A 805 -2.71 15.99 46.45
CA GLY A 805 -1.96 16.97 47.23
C GLY A 805 -2.65 18.32 47.34
N LEU A 806 -3.95 18.40 47.07
CA LEU A 806 -4.71 19.65 47.08
C LEU A 806 -5.09 20.10 48.51
N LEU A 807 -4.76 19.29 49.52
CA LEU A 807 -4.91 19.63 50.94
C LEU A 807 -3.57 20.01 51.61
N ASN A 808 -2.49 20.08 50.84
CA ASN A 808 -1.16 20.41 51.35
C ASN A 808 -1.01 21.91 51.60
N THR A 809 0.03 22.26 52.36
CA THR A 809 0.45 23.64 52.61
C THR A 809 1.39 24.19 51.54
N ASP A 810 1.50 23.52 50.38
CA ASP A 810 2.26 24.01 49.24
C ASP A 810 1.60 25.26 48.64
N PHE A 811 2.40 26.24 48.23
CA PHE A 811 1.90 27.48 47.63
C PHE A 811 1.24 27.26 46.26
N VAL A 812 0.15 27.98 46.02
CA VAL A 812 -0.60 27.95 44.76
C VAL A 812 -0.02 28.96 43.78
N MET A 813 0.35 28.52 42.58
CA MET A 813 0.61 29.46 41.48
C MET A 813 -0.70 29.95 40.87
N LYS A 814 -1.08 31.18 41.22
CA LYS A 814 -2.36 31.78 40.80
C LYS A 814 -2.40 32.06 39.29
N LYS A 815 -3.44 31.55 38.62
CA LYS A 815 -3.71 31.80 37.20
C LYS A 815 -5.09 32.44 36.96
N LYS A 816 -5.56 33.28 37.89
CA LYS A 816 -6.86 34.00 37.89
C LYS A 816 -8.10 33.12 38.08
N THR A 817 -8.17 31.95 37.44
CA THR A 817 -9.31 31.02 37.50
C THR A 817 -8.92 29.73 38.23
N PRO A 818 -9.86 29.03 38.90
CA PRO A 818 -9.61 27.72 39.48
C PRO A 818 -9.11 26.71 38.43
N LEU A 819 -9.78 26.67 37.26
CA LEU A 819 -9.42 25.77 36.17
C LEU A 819 -7.96 25.95 35.70
N ASP A 820 -7.54 27.19 35.42
CA ASP A 820 -6.18 27.45 34.91
C ASP A 820 -5.12 27.19 36.00
N THR A 821 -5.47 27.47 37.26
CA THR A 821 -4.60 27.23 38.42
C THR A 821 -4.40 25.73 38.65
N LEU A 822 -5.47 24.93 38.63
CA LEU A 822 -5.41 23.48 38.70
C LEU A 822 -4.71 22.87 37.49
N SER A 823 -5.01 23.37 36.28
CA SER A 823 -4.38 22.88 35.05
C SER A 823 -2.86 23.05 35.09
N TYR A 824 -2.39 24.19 35.58
CA TYR A 824 -0.96 24.43 35.76
C TYR A 824 -0.34 23.45 36.77
N TYR A 825 -1.00 23.22 37.90
CA TYR A 825 -0.53 22.26 38.90
C TYR A 825 -0.46 20.83 38.37
N LEU A 826 -1.53 20.36 37.74
CA LEU A 826 -1.61 19.01 37.18
C LEU A 826 -0.63 18.80 36.01
N SER A 827 -0.30 19.84 35.24
CA SER A 827 0.71 19.76 34.16
C SER A 827 2.08 19.33 34.67
N LYS A 828 2.40 19.63 35.93
CA LYS A 828 3.65 19.25 36.57
C LYS A 828 3.53 17.94 37.34
N LYS A 829 2.37 17.71 37.98
CA LYS A 829 2.19 16.57 38.88
C LYS A 829 1.87 15.26 38.16
N LEU A 830 1.15 15.31 37.05
CA LEU A 830 0.72 14.14 36.27
C LEU A 830 1.37 14.13 34.88
N LEU A 831 2.68 14.40 34.85
CA LEU A 831 3.53 14.24 33.67
C LEU A 831 3.95 12.77 33.53
N TYR A 832 4.30 12.35 32.31
CA TYR A 832 5.00 11.10 32.09
C TYR A 832 6.43 11.19 32.63
N GLU A 833 6.83 10.18 33.41
CA GLU A 833 8.19 10.01 33.91
C GLU A 833 9.08 9.31 32.87
N GLU A 834 10.39 9.30 33.12
CA GLU A 834 11.34 8.61 32.26
C GLU A 834 11.03 7.10 32.20
N ASN A 835 10.95 6.55 30.98
CA ASN A 835 10.57 5.15 30.68
C ASN A 835 9.09 4.79 30.86
N GLU A 836 8.22 5.74 31.15
CA GLU A 836 6.78 5.49 31.05
C GLU A 836 6.29 5.58 29.61
N ARG A 837 5.17 4.91 29.34
CA ARG A 837 4.56 4.87 28.01
C ARG A 837 3.13 5.35 28.05
N ASP A 838 2.72 6.01 26.99
CA ASP A 838 1.30 6.24 26.71
C ASP A 838 0.72 5.10 25.86
N LEU A 839 -0.60 5.15 25.70
CA LEU A 839 -1.42 4.15 25.06
C LEU A 839 -2.55 4.88 24.31
N ILE A 840 -2.74 4.52 23.04
CA ILE A 840 -3.93 4.87 22.27
C ILE A 840 -4.83 3.63 22.17
N ILE A 841 -6.10 3.80 22.51
CA ILE A 841 -7.17 2.85 22.18
C ILE A 841 -8.20 3.58 21.32
N LEU A 842 -8.51 3.01 20.16
CA LEU A 842 -9.60 3.44 19.30
C LEU A 842 -10.47 2.21 18.97
N ARG A 843 -11.79 2.35 19.12
CA ARG A 843 -12.79 1.34 18.83
C ARG A 843 -13.93 1.93 18.02
N HIS A 844 -14.15 1.40 16.83
CA HIS A 844 -15.41 1.58 16.10
C HIS A 844 -16.28 0.35 16.32
N GLU A 845 -17.56 0.56 16.55
CA GLU A 845 -18.60 -0.44 16.59
C GLU A 845 -19.68 -0.05 15.58
N ILE A 846 -19.93 -0.94 14.63
CA ILE A 846 -20.77 -0.68 13.47
C ILE A 846 -21.79 -1.80 13.39
N ILE A 847 -23.08 -1.46 13.47
CA ILE A 847 -24.16 -2.42 13.21
C ILE A 847 -24.58 -2.28 11.75
N ILE A 848 -24.51 -3.40 11.04
CA ILE A 848 -24.72 -3.50 9.60
C ILE A 848 -25.95 -4.37 9.34
N ARG A 849 -26.88 -3.87 8.51
CA ARG A 849 -27.95 -4.66 7.91
C ARG A 849 -27.56 -5.07 6.50
N TRP A 850 -27.48 -6.37 6.26
CA TRP A 850 -27.19 -6.91 4.93
C TRP A 850 -28.46 -7.03 4.07
N PRO A 851 -28.34 -7.16 2.73
CA PRO A 851 -29.50 -7.29 1.84
C PRO A 851 -30.43 -8.47 2.16
N ASP A 852 -29.93 -9.50 2.84
CA ASP A 852 -30.69 -10.67 3.31
C ASP A 852 -31.38 -10.43 4.67
N ASN A 853 -31.42 -9.17 5.14
CA ASN A 853 -31.93 -8.71 6.43
C ASN A 853 -31.17 -9.23 7.65
N ARG A 854 -30.03 -9.92 7.50
CA ARG A 854 -29.21 -10.30 8.64
C ARG A 854 -28.47 -9.09 9.20
N MET A 855 -28.34 -9.06 10.52
CA MET A 855 -27.65 -8.02 11.25
C MET A 855 -26.26 -8.52 11.67
N GLN A 856 -25.26 -7.69 11.47
CA GLN A 856 -23.88 -7.98 11.84
C GLN A 856 -23.31 -6.80 12.62
N GLU A 857 -22.77 -7.06 13.80
CA GLU A 857 -21.90 -6.15 14.51
C GLU A 857 -20.47 -6.33 14.01
N ARG A 858 -19.83 -5.22 13.63
CA ARG A 858 -18.42 -5.17 13.24
C ARG A 858 -17.70 -4.17 14.12
N GLY A 859 -16.61 -4.65 14.71
CA GLY A 859 -15.75 -3.87 15.57
C GLY A 859 -14.38 -3.64 14.95
N ILE A 860 -13.92 -2.40 14.84
CA ILE A 860 -12.56 -2.06 14.39
C ILE A 860 -11.79 -1.57 15.60
N ASN A 861 -10.67 -2.22 15.92
CA ASN A 861 -9.87 -1.92 17.10
C ASN A 861 -8.47 -1.47 16.67
N LEU A 862 -7.98 -0.40 17.28
CA LEU A 862 -6.59 0.02 17.21
C LEU A 862 -6.09 0.19 18.64
N VAL A 863 -4.99 -0.50 18.95
CA VAL A 863 -4.30 -0.41 20.24
C VAL A 863 -2.83 -0.16 19.95
N SER A 864 -2.30 0.97 20.40
CA SER A 864 -0.92 1.37 20.15
C SER A 864 -0.26 1.89 21.42
N TYR A 865 0.90 1.34 21.76
CA TYR A 865 1.72 1.80 22.88
C TYR A 865 2.83 2.73 22.39
N GLY A 866 3.21 3.71 23.21
CA GLY A 866 4.36 4.56 22.93
C GLY A 866 5.68 3.80 23.06
N ASP A 867 6.72 4.28 22.39
CA ASP A 867 8.08 3.76 22.58
C ASP A 867 8.79 4.57 23.68
N THR A 868 9.35 3.88 24.69
CA THR A 868 10.15 4.48 25.76
C THR A 868 11.36 5.26 25.26
N LYS A 869 11.91 4.90 24.09
CA LYS A 869 13.08 5.54 23.48
C LYS A 869 12.75 6.32 22.20
N GLY A 870 11.49 6.29 21.80
CA GLY A 870 11.01 6.87 20.56
C GLY A 870 9.88 7.86 20.79
N HIS A 871 8.86 7.81 19.94
CA HIS A 871 7.70 8.68 20.05
C HIS A 871 6.60 8.02 20.90
N SER A 872 5.88 8.86 21.66
CA SER A 872 4.65 8.45 22.32
C SER A 872 3.59 8.04 21.27
N ALA A 873 2.70 7.13 21.62
CA ALA A 873 1.59 6.69 20.79
C ALA A 873 0.74 7.88 20.30
N MET A 874 0.40 8.81 21.20
CA MET A 874 -0.32 10.03 20.85
C MET A 874 0.46 10.89 19.86
N ALA A 875 1.76 11.08 20.08
CA ALA A 875 2.56 11.94 19.23
C ALA A 875 2.63 11.40 17.79
N TRP A 876 2.95 10.12 17.60
CA TRP A 876 3.12 9.58 16.24
C TRP A 876 1.79 9.35 15.51
N THR A 877 0.74 8.93 16.23
CA THR A 877 -0.61 8.75 15.64
C THR A 877 -1.28 10.06 15.26
N VAL A 878 -0.78 11.21 15.73
CA VAL A 878 -1.21 12.53 15.25
C VAL A 878 -0.20 13.09 14.25
N GLY A 879 1.10 13.00 14.51
CA GLY A 879 2.15 13.62 13.70
C GLY A 879 2.36 12.97 12.34
N TYR A 880 2.30 11.64 12.23
CA TYR A 880 2.51 10.94 10.96
C TYR A 880 1.37 11.15 9.95
N PRO A 881 0.07 11.09 10.32
CA PRO A 881 -1.00 11.42 9.38
C PRO A 881 -0.85 12.82 8.78
N ILE A 882 -0.47 13.80 9.61
CA ILE A 882 -0.19 15.17 9.16
C ILE A 882 0.99 15.19 8.19
N ALA A 883 2.12 14.58 8.56
CA ALA A 883 3.32 14.56 7.73
C ALA A 883 3.05 13.92 6.36
N ILE A 884 2.32 12.80 6.34
CA ILE A 884 1.91 12.11 5.12
C ILE A 884 1.01 13.01 4.28
N ALA A 885 0.00 13.65 4.88
CA ALA A 885 -0.92 14.52 4.15
C ALA A 885 -0.23 15.79 3.62
N THR A 886 0.69 16.38 4.39
CA THR A 886 1.55 17.48 3.94
C THR A 886 2.36 17.07 2.72
N LYS A 887 3.00 15.90 2.75
CA LYS A 887 3.76 15.38 1.60
C LYS A 887 2.85 15.12 0.40
N MET A 888 1.65 14.55 0.61
CA MET A 888 0.68 14.35 -0.48
C MET A 888 0.21 15.66 -1.15
N ILE A 889 0.16 16.76 -0.40
CA ILE A 889 -0.13 18.09 -0.98
C ILE A 889 1.07 18.58 -1.79
N LEU A 890 2.29 18.46 -1.26
CA LEU A 890 3.52 18.84 -1.95
C LEU A 890 3.74 18.06 -3.25
N ASP A 891 3.55 16.74 -3.21
CA ASP A 891 3.73 15.81 -4.34
C ASP A 891 2.57 15.89 -5.36
N GLY A 892 1.59 16.77 -5.15
CA GLY A 892 0.44 16.98 -6.03
C GLY A 892 -0.52 15.77 -6.10
N GLU A 893 -0.57 14.93 -5.06
CA GLU A 893 -1.54 13.84 -4.91
C GLU A 893 -2.91 14.36 -4.45
N ILE A 894 -2.92 15.35 -3.55
CA ILE A 894 -4.13 16.06 -3.12
C ILE A 894 -4.27 17.34 -3.94
N GLN A 895 -5.04 17.26 -5.02
CA GLN A 895 -5.24 18.37 -5.96
C GLN A 895 -6.53 19.17 -5.71
N THR A 896 -7.41 18.70 -4.83
CA THR A 896 -8.66 19.41 -4.53
C THR A 896 -8.35 20.70 -3.78
N ARG A 897 -8.98 21.81 -4.18
CA ARG A 897 -8.82 23.15 -3.59
C ARG A 897 -9.95 23.51 -2.62
N GLY A 898 -9.74 24.56 -1.85
CA GLY A 898 -10.63 25.01 -0.80
C GLY A 898 -10.37 24.32 0.54
N VAL A 899 -11.33 24.46 1.44
CA VAL A 899 -11.32 23.85 2.78
C VAL A 899 -11.86 22.43 2.71
N LEU A 900 -11.06 21.45 3.16
CA LEU A 900 -11.29 20.02 2.99
C LEU A 900 -11.25 19.24 4.31
N LEU A 901 -11.94 18.09 4.26
CA LEU A 901 -11.86 17.01 5.24
C LEU A 901 -11.33 15.74 4.53
N PRO A 902 -10.71 14.78 5.24
CA PRO A 902 -10.08 13.62 4.63
C PRO A 902 -11.09 12.53 4.24
N PHE A 903 -12.27 12.91 3.74
CA PHE A 903 -13.37 11.95 3.53
C PHE A 903 -13.39 11.30 2.15
N LYS A 904 -12.62 11.84 1.20
CA LYS A 904 -12.56 11.26 -0.15
C LYS A 904 -11.63 10.04 -0.18
N PRO A 905 -11.99 8.95 -0.90
CA PRO A 905 -11.15 7.73 -1.00
C PRO A 905 -9.73 7.95 -1.49
N ASN A 906 -9.52 8.93 -2.38
CA ASN A 906 -8.19 9.29 -2.88
C ASN A 906 -7.33 10.03 -1.85
N ILE A 907 -7.89 10.44 -0.70
CA ILE A 907 -7.16 11.04 0.42
C ILE A 907 -6.94 9.98 1.50
N TYR A 908 -8.01 9.37 2.04
CA TYR A 908 -7.86 8.52 3.22
C TYR A 908 -7.19 7.16 2.94
N ARG A 909 -7.38 6.55 1.75
CA ARG A 909 -6.79 5.23 1.46
C ARG A 909 -5.26 5.28 1.32
N PRO A 910 -4.67 6.24 0.58
CA PRO A 910 -3.21 6.38 0.55
C PRO A 910 -2.63 6.68 1.94
N ILE A 911 -3.29 7.52 2.74
CA ILE A 911 -2.84 7.84 4.10
C ILE A 911 -2.84 6.58 4.98
N LEU A 912 -3.94 5.81 5.00
CA LEU A 912 -3.99 4.54 5.74
C LEU A 912 -2.93 3.55 5.26
N SER A 913 -2.72 3.43 3.94
CA SER A 913 -1.71 2.55 3.37
C SER A 913 -0.30 2.90 3.86
N ARG A 914 0.05 4.20 3.89
CA ARG A 914 1.34 4.68 4.38
C ARG A 914 1.48 4.54 5.89
N LEU A 915 0.42 4.83 6.65
CA LEU A 915 0.42 4.60 8.10
C LEU A 915 0.62 3.13 8.46
N ARG A 916 0.05 2.20 7.68
CA ARG A 916 0.26 0.75 7.86
C ARG A 916 1.73 0.35 7.65
N ILE A 917 2.43 1.00 6.71
CA ILE A 917 3.88 0.81 6.50
C ILE A 917 4.67 1.29 7.72
N GLU A 918 4.26 2.43 8.31
CA GLU A 918 4.84 2.97 9.55
C GLU A 918 4.45 2.18 10.81
N GLY A 919 3.69 1.10 10.67
CA GLY A 919 3.36 0.19 11.77
C GLY A 919 2.00 0.41 12.42
N LEU A 920 1.11 1.23 11.83
CA LEU A 920 -0.29 1.31 12.24
C LEU A 920 -0.98 -0.05 12.07
N LYS A 921 -1.36 -0.66 13.19
CA LYS A 921 -2.09 -1.93 13.23
C LYS A 921 -3.49 -1.70 13.78
N SER A 922 -4.49 -2.04 12.99
CA SER A 922 -5.86 -2.22 13.43
C SER A 922 -6.31 -3.66 13.15
N PHE A 923 -7.28 -4.15 13.92
CA PHE A 923 -7.86 -5.47 13.74
C PHE A 923 -9.37 -5.43 13.85
N GLU A 924 -10.02 -6.27 13.06
CA GLU A 924 -11.47 -6.36 13.02
C GLU A 924 -11.98 -7.53 13.85
N THR A 925 -13.16 -7.32 14.43
CA THR A 925 -13.97 -8.32 15.12
C THR A 925 -15.34 -8.31 14.48
N SER A 926 -16.00 -9.46 14.39
CA SER A 926 -17.35 -9.50 13.86
C SER A 926 -18.20 -10.56 14.53
N LYS A 927 -19.46 -10.21 14.74
CA LYS A 927 -20.47 -11.03 15.40
C LYS A 927 -21.80 -10.85 14.66
N TRP A 928 -22.48 -11.95 14.34
CA TRP A 928 -23.85 -11.90 13.83
C TRP A 928 -24.81 -11.69 15.01
N LEU A 929 -25.80 -10.81 14.84
CA LEU A 929 -26.81 -10.47 15.84
C LEU A 929 -28.09 -11.29 15.66
#